data_AF-A0A653WHV5-F1
#
_entry.id   AF-A0A653WHV5-F1
#
_cell.length_a   1.000
_cell.length_b   1.000
_cell.length_c   1.000
_cell.angle_alpha   90.00
_cell.angle_beta   90.00
_cell.angle_gamma   90.00
#
_symmetry.space_group_name_H-M   'P 1'
#
loop_
_entity.id
_entity.type
_entity.pdbx_description
1 polymer ?
#
loop_
_entity_poly.entity_id
_entity_poly.type
_entity_poly.pdbx_seq_one_letter_code
_entity_poly.pdbx_strand_id
1 'polypeptide(L)'
;MKNNQHKKRSISSHFYKINRFVYIAIFINCLSFAQDKKASEIYYTPNGMFDNVIDNHGNAFKLSEIEIAKSQSTETGKTILNSQSFTSGIFELYFENGSGMETVGNSVHDQRRAIILQAFLDISNFINTPLKNAGNTNKVKIWIRSPVGVGLQVNIGSTSSAYYSFPTLSSGINNQGIDIGGILDNEIWKTIHTGVDSYANTVLPIVNTNIADGFYHGWACFNFSGTVNWNLDYNKYNSATAYPVNYIDLYSTVIHEITHVLGFNSLINYYGNSAFYNNPGNYYTRYDKNLKTSSDVPLIINSPLTGGQMYGFNYNSAVSGPVLYPSCTVFPPEFNGNSGTFNCLTSLKYVGNVTVPVYTPSCFEKGSLSHFEDACYNGNSNDQYFMMSDKASSLFAKRTLTSEERQVLCDIGYSVGGTFGNTSNFTYKDYGAATCAGVTIGGVNDGFLNGVYAYQGNTGTNIIVDGILNNDYTSGLSSNLSFEFVQDVYDPDAIISGITPTSFTFKSYVPGVHVLRYVPFDNITGQRGNITYIYVNVFNNCSNFTQSNLVKNGNFEEHNYAPSYTSQIYKSCGWQCTSYFPSPDYFNSDSTYPHVSIPSNIFGTQADKVPGNHAYAGMYISRNRPNLLQNVYSESLKTELTGSLQPNTKYQLSFDVSIADNHQFNAIKFQAFITDTNLELTTGGIIPNANITSDKVFLTNPNFSGTSSLTEWETITFTFTTGNNPNLKYLYIGGLNNVQFQNNNGPDVYYFIDNVSLVPFSQLGLSESNFENDDVEIFPNPTNSIVNIKNSKSSIKSIELYDTAGRILKAEKVNKKEIQIDISNYQIGTYLIKIITSNGDVVKKIIKY
;
A
#
# COMPACT_ATOMS: atom_id res chain seq x y z
N MET A 1 73.65 -9.93 -42.14
CA MET A 1 74.63 -9.83 -41.03
C MET A 1 73.97 -10.51 -39.82
N LYS A 2 74.29 -11.79 -39.57
CA LYS A 2 74.96 -12.35 -38.35
C LYS A 2 74.34 -11.86 -37.03
N ASN A 3 73.97 -12.63 -36.01
CA ASN A 3 73.99 -14.05 -35.60
C ASN A 3 73.25 -14.03 -34.22
N ASN A 4 72.42 -14.95 -33.72
CA ASN A 4 72.77 -16.29 -33.27
C ASN A 4 71.55 -17.04 -32.68
N GLN A 5 71.64 -18.36 -32.80
CA GLN A 5 70.86 -19.51 -32.32
C GLN A 5 70.39 -19.44 -30.82
N HIS A 6 69.37 -20.16 -30.33
CA HIS A 6 69.20 -21.62 -30.37
C HIS A 6 67.80 -22.10 -29.95
N LYS A 7 67.34 -23.19 -30.60
CA LYS A 7 66.32 -24.13 -30.09
C LYS A 7 66.89 -24.98 -28.95
N LYS A 8 66.10 -25.23 -27.89
CA LYS A 8 66.07 -26.51 -27.15
C LYS A 8 64.70 -26.72 -26.49
N ARG A 9 64.09 -27.88 -26.76
CA ARG A 9 62.88 -28.43 -26.10
C ARG A 9 63.27 -29.15 -24.80
N SER A 10 62.42 -29.06 -23.76
CA SER A 10 62.10 -30.10 -22.75
C SER A 10 60.93 -29.59 -21.91
N ILE A 11 59.68 -30.00 -22.17
CA ILE A 11 58.91 -31.05 -21.46
C ILE A 11 58.78 -30.87 -19.93
N SER A 12 57.51 -30.61 -19.57
CA SER A 12 56.77 -30.98 -18.35
C SER A 12 56.90 -30.19 -17.04
N SER A 13 55.70 -29.83 -16.56
CA SER A 13 55.31 -29.52 -15.17
C SER A 13 55.82 -28.21 -14.56
N HIS A 14 54.98 -27.16 -14.60
CA HIS A 14 54.68 -26.33 -13.41
C HIS A 14 53.74 -25.12 -13.62
N PHE A 15 53.24 -24.82 -14.83
CA PHE A 15 52.43 -23.60 -15.07
C PHE A 15 50.95 -23.84 -15.39
N TYR A 16 50.28 -24.69 -14.62
CA TYR A 16 48.82 -24.87 -14.70
C TYR A 16 48.14 -24.91 -13.33
N LYS A 17 48.56 -24.06 -12.37
CA LYS A 17 47.91 -23.97 -11.05
C LYS A 17 47.78 -22.55 -10.45
N ILE A 18 48.04 -21.48 -11.19
CA ILE A 18 47.90 -20.09 -10.69
C ILE A 18 46.98 -19.24 -11.60
N ASN A 19 45.99 -19.85 -12.25
CA ASN A 19 45.01 -19.07 -13.03
C ASN A 19 43.54 -19.52 -12.86
N ARG A 20 43.23 -20.34 -11.85
CA ARG A 20 41.86 -20.60 -11.41
C ARG A 20 41.47 -19.83 -10.15
N PHE A 21 42.43 -19.46 -9.30
CA PHE A 21 42.13 -18.69 -8.09
C PHE A 21 41.81 -17.22 -8.36
N VAL A 22 42.37 -16.61 -9.41
CA VAL A 22 42.08 -15.20 -9.75
C VAL A 22 40.71 -15.06 -10.43
N TYR A 23 40.30 -16.02 -11.27
CA TYR A 23 38.96 -16.02 -11.86
C TYR A 23 37.86 -16.42 -10.88
N ILE A 24 38.14 -17.30 -9.90
CA ILE A 24 37.19 -17.63 -8.82
C ILE A 24 37.10 -16.48 -7.80
N ALA A 25 38.20 -15.78 -7.48
CA ALA A 25 38.14 -14.61 -6.61
C ALA A 25 37.45 -13.40 -7.26
N ILE A 26 37.49 -13.25 -8.59
CA ILE A 26 36.78 -12.20 -9.32
C ILE A 26 35.29 -12.58 -9.55
N PHE A 27 34.96 -13.86 -9.71
CA PHE A 27 33.55 -14.31 -9.72
C PHE A 27 32.90 -14.32 -8.33
N ILE A 28 33.65 -14.55 -7.25
CA ILE A 28 33.13 -14.48 -5.87
C ILE A 28 32.93 -13.03 -5.42
N ASN A 29 33.69 -12.06 -5.95
CA ASN A 29 33.48 -10.63 -5.68
C ASN A 29 32.46 -9.95 -6.61
N CYS A 30 31.89 -10.67 -7.59
CA CYS A 30 30.76 -10.21 -8.41
C CYS A 30 29.43 -10.92 -8.06
N LEU A 31 29.45 -11.84 -7.08
CA LEU A 31 28.25 -12.48 -6.51
C LEU A 31 28.00 -12.11 -5.05
N SER A 32 28.81 -11.22 -4.47
CA SER A 32 28.29 -10.30 -3.46
C SER A 32 27.35 -9.34 -4.18
N PHE A 33 26.12 -9.80 -4.45
CA PHE A 33 25.00 -8.89 -4.39
C PHE A 33 25.18 -8.14 -3.08
N ALA A 34 25.54 -6.88 -3.16
CA ALA A 34 25.07 -5.93 -2.18
C ALA A 34 23.54 -6.08 -2.25
N GLN A 35 22.99 -6.99 -1.44
CA GLN A 35 21.84 -6.58 -0.66
C GLN A 35 22.36 -5.35 0.06
N ASP A 36 22.09 -4.17 -0.51
CA ASP A 36 21.80 -3.06 0.36
C ASP A 36 20.89 -3.66 1.42
N LYS A 37 21.34 -3.62 2.68
CA LYS A 37 20.45 -3.69 3.82
C LYS A 37 19.55 -2.45 3.74
N LYS A 38 18.70 -2.36 2.70
CA LYS A 38 17.56 -1.47 2.71
C LYS A 38 16.75 -1.97 3.88
N ALA A 39 16.69 -1.15 4.93
CA ALA A 39 15.71 -1.32 5.98
C ALA A 39 14.39 -1.69 5.33
N SER A 40 13.69 -2.71 5.84
CA SER A 40 12.37 -3.11 5.36
C SER A 40 11.54 -1.85 5.17
N GLU A 41 11.20 -1.54 3.92
CA GLU A 41 10.47 -0.34 3.60
C GLU A 41 9.08 -0.46 4.22
N ILE A 42 8.74 0.47 5.10
CA ILE A 42 7.40 0.56 5.68
C ILE A 42 6.51 1.04 4.56
N TYR A 43 5.59 0.20 4.13
CA TYR A 43 4.56 0.65 3.22
C TYR A 43 3.36 1.22 3.99
N TYR A 44 2.77 2.28 3.47
CA TYR A 44 1.68 3.06 4.08
C TYR A 44 0.30 2.65 3.58
N THR A 45 0.16 2.10 2.37
CA THR A 45 -1.16 1.75 1.75
C THR A 45 -1.42 0.24 1.76
N PRO A 46 -2.36 -0.38 1.03
CA PRO A 46 -2.25 -1.81 0.70
C PRO A 46 -1.43 -2.11 -0.57
N ASN A 47 -0.80 -3.28 -0.70
CA ASN A 47 0.12 -3.81 -1.76
C ASN A 47 1.13 -2.88 -2.51
N GLY A 48 1.50 -1.77 -1.92
CA GLY A 48 2.45 -0.75 -2.36
C GLY A 48 1.71 0.35 -3.10
N MET A 49 0.39 0.23 -3.18
CA MET A 49 -0.34 0.63 -4.37
C MET A 49 -0.33 2.14 -4.50
N PHE A 50 -0.44 2.89 -3.41
CA PHE A 50 -0.39 4.36 -3.41
C PHE A 50 0.86 4.93 -2.71
N ASP A 51 1.85 4.08 -2.44
CA ASP A 51 3.06 4.48 -1.71
C ASP A 51 4.02 5.32 -2.53
N ASN A 52 3.86 5.32 -3.85
CA ASN A 52 4.56 6.21 -4.75
C ASN A 52 3.62 7.34 -5.16
N VAL A 53 4.01 8.57 -4.83
CA VAL A 53 3.33 9.80 -5.28
C VAL A 53 4.24 10.53 -6.24
N ILE A 54 3.65 11.25 -7.20
CA ILE A 54 4.40 11.93 -8.25
C ILE A 54 4.06 13.41 -8.23
N ASP A 55 5.04 14.27 -8.46
CA ASP A 55 4.83 15.72 -8.59
C ASP A 55 4.52 16.11 -10.05
N ASN A 56 4.06 17.33 -10.31
CA ASN A 56 3.75 17.78 -11.67
C ASN A 56 4.97 17.85 -12.62
N HIS A 57 6.19 17.69 -12.12
CA HIS A 57 7.41 17.62 -12.92
C HIS A 57 7.77 16.18 -13.30
N GLY A 58 6.98 15.18 -12.86
CA GLY A 58 7.25 13.76 -13.09
C GLY A 58 8.22 13.13 -12.10
N ASN A 59 8.60 13.82 -11.03
CA ASN A 59 9.45 13.25 -9.98
C ASN A 59 8.61 12.34 -9.09
N ALA A 60 9.05 11.09 -8.90
CA ALA A 60 8.42 10.14 -7.99
C ALA A 60 9.02 10.23 -6.59
N PHE A 61 8.15 10.19 -5.58
CA PHE A 61 8.47 10.22 -4.16
C PHE A 61 7.77 9.07 -3.47
N LYS A 62 8.40 8.53 -2.42
CA LYS A 62 7.74 7.60 -1.51
C LYS A 62 6.88 8.37 -0.53
N LEU A 63 5.76 7.81 -0.07
CA LEU A 63 4.94 8.43 0.98
C LEU A 63 5.77 8.76 2.24
N SER A 64 6.75 7.93 2.58
CA SER A 64 7.70 8.21 3.67
C SER A 64 8.52 9.49 3.50
N GLU A 65 8.74 9.93 2.26
CA GLU A 65 9.54 11.12 1.93
C GLU A 65 8.71 12.41 2.00
N ILE A 66 7.39 12.27 2.06
CA ILE A 66 6.45 13.40 2.16
C ILE A 66 5.61 13.36 3.45
N GLU A 67 5.95 12.45 4.36
CA GLU A 67 5.39 12.37 5.70
C GLU A 67 5.80 13.58 6.54
N ILE A 68 4.86 14.13 7.28
CA ILE A 68 5.09 15.29 8.14
C ILE A 68 5.83 14.82 9.40
N ALA A 69 6.88 15.57 9.76
CA ALA A 69 7.71 15.38 10.95
C ALA A 69 8.62 14.13 11.00
N LYS A 70 8.76 13.38 9.91
CA LYS A 70 9.82 12.37 9.81
C LYS A 70 11.19 13.05 9.70
N SER A 71 12.08 12.68 10.61
CA SER A 71 13.51 12.99 10.53
C SER A 71 14.12 12.35 9.28
N GLN A 72 14.34 13.12 8.20
CA GLN A 72 14.98 12.59 7.01
C GLN A 72 16.51 12.53 7.21
N SER A 73 17.10 11.35 7.01
CA SER A 73 18.54 11.16 6.95
C SER A 73 19.02 11.36 5.52
N THR A 74 19.78 12.42 5.26
CA THR A 74 20.51 12.56 3.99
C THR A 74 21.72 11.62 3.96
N GLU A 75 22.28 11.32 2.79
CA GLU A 75 23.53 10.55 2.61
C GLU A 75 24.72 11.11 3.44
N THR A 76 24.60 12.34 3.94
CA THR A 76 25.59 13.02 4.78
C THR A 76 25.35 12.89 6.30
N GLY A 77 24.32 12.14 6.74
CA GLY A 77 24.03 11.91 8.15
C GLY A 77 23.37 13.08 8.90
N LYS A 78 22.84 14.08 8.19
CA LYS A 78 22.05 15.16 8.81
C LYS A 78 20.57 14.78 8.90
N THR A 79 20.07 14.79 10.13
CA THR A 79 18.66 14.68 10.51
C THR A 79 17.97 16.03 10.29
N ILE A 80 16.99 16.10 9.38
CA ILE A 80 16.17 17.32 9.20
C ILE A 80 14.83 17.11 9.89
N LEU A 81 14.56 17.88 10.94
CA LEU A 81 13.22 18.05 11.54
C LEU A 81 12.62 19.32 10.96
N ASN A 82 11.40 19.25 10.42
CA ASN A 82 10.61 20.43 10.15
C ASN A 82 10.28 21.10 11.50
N SER A 83 10.70 22.35 11.69
CA SER A 83 10.72 22.98 13.01
C SER A 83 9.56 23.92 13.30
N GLN A 84 8.73 24.28 12.32
CA GLN A 84 7.58 25.17 12.55
C GLN A 84 6.50 25.08 11.46
N SER A 85 5.22 24.93 11.86
CA SER A 85 4.05 25.09 10.98
C SER A 85 3.23 26.33 11.34
N PHE A 86 2.47 26.84 10.36
CA PHE A 86 1.53 27.95 10.51
C PHE A 86 0.27 27.71 9.67
N THR A 87 -0.90 27.85 10.26
CA THR A 87 -2.18 27.80 9.55
C THR A 87 -2.49 29.13 8.88
N SER A 88 -2.95 29.09 7.63
CA SER A 88 -3.49 30.23 6.90
C SER A 88 -4.76 29.84 6.16
N GLY A 89 -5.91 30.08 6.80
CA GLY A 89 -7.22 29.72 6.25
C GLY A 89 -7.40 28.21 6.07
N ILE A 90 -7.57 27.75 4.83
CA ILE A 90 -7.68 26.32 4.48
C ILE A 90 -6.32 25.61 4.37
N PHE A 91 -5.21 26.35 4.46
CA PHE A 91 -3.86 25.80 4.30
C PHE A 91 -3.10 25.71 5.64
N GLU A 92 -2.16 24.77 5.71
CA GLU A 92 -1.14 24.70 6.74
C GLU A 92 0.24 24.62 6.09
N LEU A 93 1.13 25.55 6.42
CA LEU A 93 2.43 25.72 5.78
C LEU A 93 3.52 25.27 6.74
N TYR A 94 4.42 24.40 6.25
CA TYR A 94 5.53 23.86 7.02
C TYR A 94 6.85 24.32 6.43
N PHE A 95 7.68 24.98 7.24
CA PHE A 95 8.90 25.63 6.77
C PHE A 95 10.13 24.75 7.00
N GLU A 96 10.70 24.24 5.91
CA GLU A 96 11.94 23.45 5.93
C GLU A 96 13.12 24.34 6.37
N ASN A 97 14.08 23.76 7.10
CA ASN A 97 15.33 24.44 7.40
C ASN A 97 16.08 24.80 6.11
N GLY A 98 16.55 26.05 5.99
CA GLY A 98 17.14 26.60 4.76
C GLY A 98 16.12 27.15 3.76
N SER A 99 14.82 27.16 4.07
CA SER A 99 13.80 27.85 3.26
C SER A 99 13.93 29.38 3.27
N GLY A 100 14.70 29.94 4.21
CA GLY A 100 14.81 31.40 4.41
C GLY A 100 13.59 32.00 5.11
N MET A 101 12.76 31.15 5.72
CA MET A 101 11.51 31.46 6.41
C MET A 101 11.29 30.65 7.70
N GLU A 102 12.19 29.74 8.05
CA GLU A 102 12.06 28.77 9.15
C GLU A 102 12.21 29.35 10.57
N THR A 103 13.04 30.38 10.76
CA THR A 103 13.38 30.92 12.08
C THR A 103 12.34 31.93 12.57
N VAL A 104 11.66 31.64 13.67
CA VAL A 104 10.73 32.56 14.35
C VAL A 104 11.49 33.60 15.18
N GLY A 105 11.09 34.88 15.09
CA GLY A 105 11.73 35.99 15.78
C GLY A 105 12.91 36.60 15.00
N ASN A 106 13.25 36.04 13.84
CA ASN A 106 14.15 36.68 12.89
C ASN A 106 13.34 37.61 12.01
N SER A 107 13.59 38.92 12.08
CA SER A 107 12.77 39.94 11.41
C SER A 107 12.60 39.72 9.91
N VAL A 108 13.63 39.24 9.21
CA VAL A 108 13.58 38.97 7.76
C VAL A 108 12.75 37.74 7.45
N HIS A 109 12.95 36.64 8.21
CA HIS A 109 12.16 35.42 8.05
C HIS A 109 10.70 35.68 8.41
N ASP A 110 10.45 36.40 9.50
CA ASP A 110 9.11 36.79 9.96
C ASP A 110 8.40 37.64 8.90
N GLN A 111 9.09 38.59 8.27
CA GLN A 111 8.54 39.42 7.19
C GLN A 111 8.15 38.56 5.96
N ARG A 112 9.05 37.67 5.51
CA ARG A 112 8.77 36.76 4.38
C ARG A 112 7.61 35.83 4.70
N ARG A 113 7.57 35.26 5.92
CA ARG A 113 6.46 34.43 6.39
C ARG A 113 5.14 35.18 6.41
N ALA A 114 5.12 36.44 6.87
CA ALA A 114 3.90 37.23 6.87
C ALA A 114 3.33 37.40 5.46
N ILE A 115 4.19 37.62 4.45
CA ILE A 115 3.77 37.80 3.05
C ILE A 115 3.19 36.50 2.48
N ILE A 116 3.90 35.37 2.62
CA ILE A 116 3.42 34.08 2.10
C ILE A 116 2.13 33.66 2.81
N LEU A 117 2.05 33.81 4.14
CA LEU A 117 0.83 33.49 4.88
C LEU A 117 -0.35 34.35 4.42
N GLN A 118 -0.14 35.64 4.16
CA GLN A 118 -1.20 36.50 3.63
C GLN A 118 -1.65 36.08 2.22
N ALA A 119 -0.73 35.69 1.33
CA ALA A 119 -1.08 35.23 -0.02
C ALA A 119 -1.92 33.93 0.02
N PHE A 120 -1.53 32.96 0.85
CA PHE A 120 -2.33 31.75 1.09
C PHE A 120 -3.68 32.07 1.73
N LEU A 121 -3.76 33.08 2.61
CA LEU A 121 -5.02 33.53 3.21
C LEU A 121 -5.95 34.13 2.15
N ASP A 122 -5.42 34.95 1.24
CA ASP A 122 -6.20 35.57 0.18
C ASP A 122 -6.74 34.53 -0.81
N ILE A 123 -5.92 33.53 -1.20
CA ILE A 123 -6.38 32.37 -2.00
C ILE A 123 -7.41 31.55 -1.23
N SER A 124 -7.16 31.27 0.05
CA SER A 124 -8.11 30.57 0.92
C SER A 124 -9.44 31.30 0.95
N ASN A 125 -9.46 32.62 1.14
CA ASN A 125 -10.68 33.43 1.16
C ASN A 125 -11.39 33.44 -0.19
N PHE A 126 -10.63 33.43 -1.28
CA PHE A 126 -11.16 33.42 -2.65
C PHE A 126 -11.88 32.13 -3.02
N ILE A 127 -11.41 30.97 -2.54
CA ILE A 127 -11.99 29.65 -2.85
C ILE A 127 -13.14 29.33 -1.90
N ASN A 128 -14.31 28.95 -2.41
CA ASN A 128 -15.39 28.36 -1.62
C ASN A 128 -15.18 26.85 -1.54
N THR A 129 -15.22 26.29 -0.34
CA THR A 129 -14.87 24.90 -0.10
C THR A 129 -15.50 24.38 1.19
N PRO A 130 -15.87 23.08 1.26
CA PRO A 130 -16.29 22.42 2.49
C PRO A 130 -15.22 22.41 3.60
N LEU A 131 -13.94 22.71 3.31
CA LEU A 131 -12.91 22.90 4.34
C LEU A 131 -13.20 24.07 5.30
N LYS A 132 -14.07 25.00 4.89
CA LYS A 132 -14.52 26.12 5.73
C LYS A 132 -15.77 25.81 6.55
N ASN A 133 -16.38 24.64 6.37
CA ASN A 133 -17.58 24.27 7.11
C ASN A 133 -17.29 24.20 8.62
N ALA A 134 -18.26 24.63 9.43
CA ALA A 134 -18.11 24.59 10.88
C ALA A 134 -17.82 23.15 11.35
N GLY A 135 -16.76 22.99 12.16
CA GLY A 135 -16.33 21.69 12.65
C GLY A 135 -15.34 20.93 11.74
N ASN A 136 -15.12 21.39 10.50
CA ASN A 136 -14.10 20.80 9.64
C ASN A 136 -12.70 21.33 10.04
N THR A 137 -11.84 20.41 10.51
CA THR A 137 -10.46 20.72 10.93
C THR A 137 -9.42 20.37 9.88
N ASN A 138 -9.81 19.75 8.76
CA ASN A 138 -8.88 19.36 7.71
C ASN A 138 -8.23 20.60 7.06
N LYS A 139 -6.99 20.43 6.60
CA LYS A 139 -6.18 21.46 5.95
C LYS A 139 -5.42 20.89 4.78
N VAL A 140 -5.21 21.73 3.77
CA VAL A 140 -4.23 21.46 2.72
C VAL A 140 -2.84 21.76 3.25
N LYS A 141 -1.99 20.74 3.30
CA LYS A 141 -0.65 20.82 3.92
C LYS A 141 0.41 21.07 2.85
N ILE A 142 1.11 22.20 2.94
CA ILE A 142 2.12 22.64 1.96
C ILE A 142 3.50 22.64 2.59
N TRP A 143 4.44 21.95 1.94
CA TRP A 143 5.85 21.95 2.34
C TRP A 143 6.59 23.12 1.68
N ILE A 144 7.04 24.08 2.48
CA ILE A 144 7.88 25.18 2.01
C ILE A 144 9.34 24.73 2.06
N ARG A 145 9.85 24.32 0.89
CA ARG A 145 11.14 23.66 0.71
C ARG A 145 12.31 24.62 0.68
N SER A 146 13.48 24.12 1.06
CA SER A 146 14.74 24.82 0.82
C SER A 146 15.14 24.76 -0.67
N PRO A 147 15.75 25.81 -1.26
CA PRO A 147 16.25 25.78 -2.64
C PRO A 147 17.22 24.62 -2.91
N VAL A 148 18.06 24.30 -1.91
CA VAL A 148 18.97 23.15 -1.99
C VAL A 148 18.21 21.83 -2.00
N GLY A 149 17.18 21.69 -1.15
CA GLY A 149 16.39 20.47 -1.02
C GLY A 149 15.61 20.08 -2.27
N VAL A 150 15.30 21.03 -3.17
CA VAL A 150 14.64 20.78 -4.47
C VAL A 150 15.57 20.91 -5.66
N GLY A 151 16.88 21.11 -5.43
CA GLY A 151 17.86 21.29 -6.52
C GLY A 151 17.61 22.53 -7.39
N LEU A 152 17.08 23.61 -6.80
CA LEU A 152 16.74 24.83 -7.54
C LEU A 152 18.00 25.50 -8.10
N GLN A 153 17.99 25.84 -9.39
CA GLN A 153 19.10 26.57 -10.01
C GLN A 153 19.24 27.98 -9.44
N VAL A 154 20.48 28.47 -9.39
CA VAL A 154 20.87 29.70 -8.68
C VAL A 154 20.08 30.95 -9.10
N ASN A 155 19.66 31.06 -10.37
CA ASN A 155 18.97 32.25 -10.90
C ASN A 155 17.44 32.10 -10.99
N ILE A 156 16.89 30.97 -10.53
CA ILE A 156 15.43 30.76 -10.52
C ILE A 156 14.90 31.29 -9.19
N GLY A 157 13.86 32.15 -9.25
CA GLY A 157 13.25 32.79 -8.08
C GLY A 157 12.38 31.84 -7.29
N SER A 158 11.63 30.97 -7.95
CA SER A 158 10.69 30.06 -7.29
C SER A 158 10.37 28.86 -8.16
N THR A 159 9.81 27.83 -7.53
CA THR A 159 9.15 26.72 -8.20
C THR A 159 8.20 26.06 -7.19
N SER A 160 7.16 25.42 -7.69
CA SER A 160 6.19 24.72 -6.85
C SER A 160 5.60 23.52 -7.55
N SER A 161 4.91 22.68 -6.79
CA SER A 161 4.24 21.50 -7.31
C SER A 161 3.15 20.99 -6.37
N ALA A 162 2.17 20.28 -6.92
CA ALA A 162 1.24 19.46 -6.17
C ALA A 162 1.60 17.98 -6.36
N TYR A 163 1.31 17.15 -5.35
CA TYR A 163 1.45 15.71 -5.48
C TYR A 163 0.21 15.10 -6.12
N TYR A 164 0.42 14.00 -6.82
CA TYR A 164 -0.58 13.15 -7.44
C TYR A 164 -0.40 11.73 -6.92
N SER A 165 -1.48 11.13 -6.45
CA SER A 165 -1.51 9.73 -6.03
C SER A 165 -2.48 8.92 -6.89
N PHE A 166 -2.00 7.78 -7.37
CA PHE A 166 -2.74 6.76 -8.11
C PHE A 166 -2.07 5.40 -7.92
N PRO A 167 -2.78 4.27 -8.16
CA PRO A 167 -2.20 2.95 -8.01
C PRO A 167 -0.99 2.77 -8.93
N THR A 168 0.17 2.53 -8.35
CA THR A 168 1.37 2.12 -9.08
C THR A 168 1.39 0.61 -9.24
N LEU A 169 1.77 0.15 -10.42
CA LEU A 169 2.03 -1.27 -10.64
C LEU A 169 3.40 -1.59 -10.02
N SER A 170 3.43 -2.49 -9.03
CA SER A 170 4.68 -2.98 -8.47
C SER A 170 5.42 -3.85 -9.49
N SER A 171 6.72 -4.04 -9.28
CA SER A 171 7.63 -4.77 -10.20
C SER A 171 7.26 -6.23 -10.51
N GLY A 172 6.19 -6.77 -9.90
CA GLY A 172 5.65 -8.10 -10.18
C GLY A 172 4.36 -8.13 -11.01
N ILE A 173 3.72 -6.99 -11.29
CA ILE A 173 2.48 -6.92 -12.06
C ILE A 173 2.74 -6.10 -13.32
N ASN A 174 3.03 -6.79 -14.44
CA ASN A 174 3.06 -6.13 -15.75
C ASN A 174 1.68 -5.50 -16.03
N ASN A 175 1.64 -4.40 -16.78
CA ASN A 175 0.42 -3.63 -17.07
C ASN A 175 -0.75 -4.44 -17.72
N GLN A 176 -0.59 -5.73 -18.03
CA GLN A 176 -1.59 -6.61 -18.68
C GLN A 176 -2.36 -5.97 -19.87
N GLY A 177 -1.87 -4.86 -20.44
CA GLY A 177 -2.59 -4.06 -21.44
C GLY A 177 -3.74 -3.17 -20.91
N ILE A 178 -3.86 -2.94 -19.60
CA ILE A 178 -4.92 -2.11 -19.01
C ILE A 178 -4.56 -0.62 -19.14
N ASP A 179 -5.32 0.15 -19.92
CA ASP A 179 -5.18 1.61 -19.93
C ASP A 179 -5.86 2.21 -18.71
N ILE A 180 -5.06 2.50 -17.68
CA ILE A 180 -5.53 3.18 -16.47
C ILE A 180 -5.36 4.69 -16.54
N GLY A 181 -5.07 5.26 -17.71
CA GLY A 181 -4.96 6.70 -17.92
C GLY A 181 -6.28 7.47 -17.78
N GLY A 182 -6.22 8.79 -17.88
CA GLY A 182 -7.37 9.67 -17.72
C GLY A 182 -7.02 11.09 -17.29
N ILE A 183 -8.01 11.78 -16.72
CA ILE A 183 -7.85 13.10 -16.11
C ILE A 183 -7.63 12.91 -14.62
N LEU A 184 -6.42 13.22 -14.16
CA LEU A 184 -6.02 13.06 -12.78
C LEU A 184 -6.02 14.41 -12.05
N ASP A 185 -6.70 14.44 -10.92
CA ASP A 185 -6.68 15.58 -10.00
C ASP A 185 -5.60 15.38 -8.94
N ASN A 186 -4.91 16.46 -8.59
CA ASN A 186 -3.88 16.43 -7.55
C ASN A 186 -4.49 16.35 -6.14
N GLU A 187 -3.67 16.00 -5.16
CA GLU A 187 -4.06 15.84 -3.76
C GLU A 187 -4.65 17.13 -3.16
N ILE A 188 -4.24 18.31 -3.64
CA ILE A 188 -4.79 19.60 -3.17
C ILE A 188 -6.20 19.83 -3.71
N TRP A 189 -6.43 19.55 -4.99
CA TRP A 189 -7.75 19.62 -5.61
C TRP A 189 -8.70 18.70 -4.85
N LYS A 190 -8.32 17.43 -4.63
CA LYS A 190 -9.12 16.45 -3.89
C LYS A 190 -9.50 16.97 -2.51
N THR A 191 -8.53 17.44 -1.72
CA THR A 191 -8.78 17.94 -0.35
C THR A 191 -9.66 19.19 -0.31
N ILE A 192 -9.47 20.12 -1.26
CA ILE A 192 -10.31 21.33 -1.35
C ILE A 192 -11.74 20.99 -1.75
N HIS A 193 -11.94 20.06 -2.69
CA HIS A 193 -13.28 19.79 -3.22
C HIS A 193 -14.09 18.89 -2.30
N THR A 194 -13.48 17.90 -1.64
CA THR A 194 -14.19 16.98 -0.74
C THR A 194 -14.31 17.51 0.69
N GLY A 195 -13.37 18.36 1.12
CA GLY A 195 -13.25 18.77 2.51
C GLY A 195 -12.63 17.69 3.42
N VAL A 196 -12.14 16.61 2.82
CA VAL A 196 -11.50 15.47 3.47
C VAL A 196 -10.04 15.41 3.00
N ASP A 197 -9.10 15.09 3.90
CA ASP A 197 -7.70 14.89 3.53
C ASP A 197 -7.61 13.79 2.45
N SER A 198 -6.92 14.06 1.34
CA SER A 198 -6.95 13.21 0.15
C SER A 198 -6.28 11.84 0.34
N TYR A 199 -5.49 11.68 1.41
CA TYR A 199 -4.89 10.41 1.84
C TYR A 199 -5.80 9.59 2.76
N ALA A 200 -7.01 10.08 3.05
CA ALA A 200 -8.00 9.31 3.81
C ALA A 200 -8.36 8.00 3.08
N ASN A 201 -8.54 6.94 3.85
CA ASN A 201 -8.94 5.59 3.39
C ASN A 201 -7.97 4.90 2.39
N THR A 202 -6.87 5.54 2.02
CA THR A 202 -5.77 4.91 1.25
C THR A 202 -4.60 4.54 2.13
N VAL A 203 -4.29 5.39 3.12
CA VAL A 203 -3.21 5.16 4.05
C VAL A 203 -3.71 4.48 5.32
N LEU A 204 -3.00 3.44 5.72
CA LEU A 204 -3.14 2.80 7.01
C LEU A 204 -2.78 3.77 8.12
N PRO A 205 -3.44 3.72 9.30
CA PRO A 205 -2.95 4.44 10.44
C PRO A 205 -1.63 3.82 10.92
N ILE A 206 -0.51 4.27 10.34
CA ILE A 206 0.76 4.41 11.05
C ILE A 206 0.74 5.83 11.61
N VAL A 207 -0.13 6.06 12.58
CA VAL A 207 0.09 7.10 13.58
C VAL A 207 0.17 6.36 14.90
N ASN A 208 1.21 5.54 15.04
CA ASN A 208 1.58 5.02 16.35
C ASN A 208 3.07 5.20 16.61
N THR A 209 3.54 6.43 16.43
CA THR A 209 4.80 6.91 16.99
C THR A 209 4.72 8.41 17.32
N ASN A 210 3.87 8.84 18.26
CA ASN A 210 3.96 10.17 18.89
C ASN A 210 4.03 11.45 17.99
N ILE A 211 3.78 11.38 16.67
CA ILE A 211 3.72 12.57 15.81
C ILE A 211 2.56 12.39 14.81
N ALA A 212 1.69 13.40 14.73
CA ALA A 212 0.27 13.25 14.43
C ALA A 212 -0.18 13.88 13.10
N ASP A 213 0.73 14.22 12.19
CA ASP A 213 0.45 15.32 11.25
C ASP A 213 0.15 14.91 9.78
N GLY A 214 0.22 13.64 9.39
CA GLY A 214 -0.17 13.16 8.04
C GLY A 214 0.88 13.43 6.93
N PHE A 215 0.44 13.68 5.68
CA PHE A 215 1.34 13.89 4.52
C PHE A 215 1.18 15.28 3.88
N TYR A 216 2.23 15.72 3.19
CA TYR A 216 2.15 16.91 2.35
C TYR A 216 1.28 16.67 1.11
N HIS A 217 0.46 17.66 0.75
CA HIS A 217 -0.36 17.62 -0.47
C HIS A 217 0.35 18.29 -1.67
N GLY A 218 1.33 19.14 -1.38
CA GLY A 218 2.20 19.77 -2.37
C GLY A 218 3.31 20.54 -1.68
N TRP A 219 4.13 21.22 -2.48
CA TRP A 219 5.29 21.94 -2.02
C TRP A 219 5.55 23.20 -2.84
N ALA A 220 6.23 24.18 -2.23
CA ALA A 220 6.68 25.40 -2.88
C ALA A 220 8.08 25.78 -2.39
N CYS A 221 8.84 26.47 -3.22
CA CYS A 221 10.20 26.90 -2.91
C CYS A 221 10.43 28.32 -3.41
N PHE A 222 11.11 29.13 -2.59
CA PHE A 222 11.47 30.52 -2.91
C PHE A 222 12.95 30.76 -2.62
N ASN A 223 13.66 31.32 -3.58
CA ASN A 223 15.11 31.47 -3.52
C ASN A 223 15.53 32.78 -2.87
N PHE A 224 15.95 32.73 -1.60
CA PHE A 224 16.47 33.88 -0.86
C PHE A 224 18.00 33.93 -0.74
N SER A 225 18.73 33.14 -1.54
CA SER A 225 20.20 33.04 -1.46
C SER A 225 20.98 34.27 -1.97
N GLY A 226 20.28 35.34 -2.36
CA GLY A 226 20.88 36.63 -2.75
C GLY A 226 21.08 36.83 -4.26
N THR A 227 20.62 35.90 -5.08
CA THR A 227 20.67 35.97 -6.55
C THR A 227 19.41 36.56 -7.17
N VAL A 228 18.34 36.65 -6.38
CA VAL A 228 17.06 37.24 -6.76
C VAL A 228 16.75 38.39 -5.79
N ASN A 229 16.47 39.56 -6.35
CA ASN A 229 16.12 40.75 -5.58
C ASN A 229 14.63 40.74 -5.29
N TRP A 230 14.24 40.52 -4.04
CA TRP A 230 12.84 40.44 -3.62
C TRP A 230 12.31 41.76 -3.09
N ASN A 231 11.16 42.20 -3.62
CA ASN A 231 10.37 43.23 -2.98
C ASN A 231 9.54 42.60 -1.84
N LEU A 232 9.85 42.99 -0.60
CA LEU A 232 9.17 42.55 0.62
C LEU A 232 8.23 43.62 1.21
N ASP A 233 8.16 44.80 0.58
CA ASP A 233 7.35 45.92 1.04
C ASP A 233 5.89 45.78 0.54
N TYR A 234 5.18 44.76 1.02
CA TYR A 234 3.83 44.46 0.53
C TYR A 234 2.79 45.53 0.92
N ASN A 235 3.02 46.32 1.97
CA ASN A 235 2.10 47.39 2.41
C ASN A 235 2.45 48.80 1.87
N LYS A 236 3.44 48.93 0.97
CA LYS A 236 3.98 50.23 0.57
C LYS A 236 3.75 50.59 -0.89
N TYR A 237 3.82 49.60 -1.79
CA TYR A 237 3.74 49.83 -3.23
C TYR A 237 2.42 49.30 -3.80
N ASN A 238 1.71 50.16 -4.53
CA ASN A 238 0.55 49.82 -5.37
C ASN A 238 0.81 50.20 -6.84
N SER A 239 -0.16 49.99 -7.72
CA SER A 239 -0.05 50.33 -9.15
C SER A 239 0.24 51.83 -9.43
N ALA A 240 0.08 52.71 -8.44
CA ALA A 240 0.30 54.16 -8.55
C ALA A 240 1.60 54.67 -7.89
N THR A 241 2.23 53.90 -7.00
CA THR A 241 3.48 54.29 -6.31
C THR A 241 4.63 53.43 -6.82
N ALA A 242 5.47 54.04 -7.67
CA ALA A 242 6.56 53.40 -8.40
C ALA A 242 7.19 52.17 -7.70
N TYR A 243 7.13 51.04 -8.40
CA TYR A 243 7.70 49.76 -8.00
C TYR A 243 9.24 49.78 -8.13
N PRO A 244 10.02 49.19 -7.20
CA PRO A 244 11.47 49.19 -7.29
C PRO A 244 11.97 48.46 -8.56
N VAL A 245 12.69 49.17 -9.43
CA VAL A 245 13.25 48.61 -10.67
C VAL A 245 14.21 47.46 -10.34
N ASN A 246 14.11 46.34 -11.05
CA ASN A 246 14.91 45.12 -10.88
C ASN A 246 14.58 44.27 -9.64
N TYR A 247 13.43 44.47 -9.00
CA TYR A 247 12.94 43.59 -7.92
C TYR A 247 11.78 42.73 -8.40
N ILE A 248 11.61 41.53 -7.83
CA ILE A 248 10.47 40.64 -8.06
C ILE A 248 9.59 40.67 -6.80
N ASP A 249 8.27 40.80 -6.97
CA ASP A 249 7.34 40.96 -5.86
C ASP A 249 7.03 39.61 -5.25
N LEU A 250 7.44 39.40 -3.98
CA LEU A 250 7.30 38.10 -3.34
C LEU A 250 5.83 37.67 -3.27
N TYR A 251 4.91 38.59 -2.95
CA TYR A 251 3.48 38.26 -2.90
C TYR A 251 2.97 37.79 -4.27
N SER A 252 3.27 38.54 -5.34
CA SER A 252 2.87 38.18 -6.71
C SER A 252 3.41 36.81 -7.11
N THR A 253 4.69 36.54 -6.83
CA THR A 253 5.30 35.24 -7.10
C THR A 253 4.65 34.12 -6.29
N VAL A 254 4.31 34.34 -5.02
CA VAL A 254 3.59 33.35 -4.23
C VAL A 254 2.22 33.03 -4.85
N ILE A 255 1.45 34.04 -5.29
CA ILE A 255 0.17 33.81 -5.98
C ILE A 255 0.36 33.02 -7.28
N HIS A 256 1.38 33.34 -8.07
CA HIS A 256 1.73 32.60 -9.29
C HIS A 256 1.99 31.12 -8.98
N GLU A 257 2.87 30.83 -8.03
CA GLU A 257 3.21 29.45 -7.65
C GLU A 257 2.02 28.69 -7.07
N ILE A 258 1.23 29.31 -6.17
CA ILE A 258 0.02 28.67 -5.63
C ILE A 258 -0.97 28.34 -6.75
N THR A 259 -1.06 29.17 -7.79
CA THR A 259 -1.98 28.94 -8.91
C THR A 259 -1.57 27.69 -9.72
N HIS A 260 -0.28 27.45 -9.92
CA HIS A 260 0.21 26.17 -10.46
C HIS A 260 -0.13 24.98 -9.55
N VAL A 261 0.06 25.15 -8.23
CA VAL A 261 -0.25 24.14 -7.21
C VAL A 261 -1.74 23.80 -7.17
N LEU A 262 -2.63 24.75 -7.50
CA LEU A 262 -4.06 24.51 -7.66
C LEU A 262 -4.40 23.71 -8.94
N GLY A 263 -3.44 23.46 -9.84
CA GLY A 263 -3.67 22.68 -11.07
C GLY A 263 -3.83 23.54 -12.33
N PHE A 264 -3.44 24.82 -12.28
CA PHE A 264 -3.17 25.58 -13.50
C PHE A 264 -1.81 25.12 -14.07
N ASN A 265 -1.78 23.91 -14.62
CA ASN A 265 -0.60 23.33 -15.22
C ASN A 265 -0.98 22.23 -16.22
N SER A 266 -0.08 22.01 -17.16
CA SER A 266 -0.16 20.93 -18.14
C SER A 266 0.74 19.77 -17.74
N LEU A 267 0.24 18.55 -17.92
CA LEU A 267 1.05 17.33 -17.83
C LEU A 267 1.45 16.81 -19.21
N ILE A 268 1.18 17.55 -20.28
CA ILE A 268 1.61 17.20 -21.63
C ILE A 268 3.11 17.51 -21.78
N ASN A 269 3.92 16.50 -22.08
CA ASN A 269 5.33 16.68 -22.44
C ASN A 269 5.50 16.96 -23.95
N TYR A 270 6.73 17.20 -24.41
CA TYR A 270 7.00 17.52 -25.81
C TYR A 270 6.64 16.40 -26.81
N TYR A 271 6.46 15.15 -26.40
CA TYR A 271 5.93 14.08 -27.26
C TYR A 271 4.40 14.05 -27.32
N GLY A 272 3.71 14.87 -26.53
CA GLY A 272 2.26 14.77 -26.32
C GLY A 272 1.86 13.76 -25.23
N ASN A 273 2.82 13.00 -24.70
CA ASN A 273 2.58 12.01 -23.65
C ASN A 273 2.44 12.69 -22.29
N SER A 274 1.91 11.94 -21.31
CA SER A 274 1.92 12.38 -19.91
C SER A 274 3.35 12.61 -19.40
N ALA A 275 3.50 13.59 -18.50
CA ALA A 275 4.72 13.86 -17.76
C ALA A 275 5.09 12.72 -16.80
N PHE A 276 4.14 11.84 -16.46
CA PHE A 276 4.35 10.71 -15.56
C PHE A 276 4.94 9.49 -16.29
N TYR A 277 6.17 9.62 -16.80
CA TYR A 277 6.88 8.56 -17.54
C TYR A 277 6.92 7.22 -16.76
N ASN A 278 6.86 6.08 -17.47
CA ASN A 278 6.85 4.70 -16.93
C ASN A 278 5.68 4.30 -16.02
N ASN A 279 4.60 5.08 -15.96
CA ASN A 279 3.39 4.72 -15.22
C ASN A 279 2.36 4.03 -16.12
N PRO A 280 1.35 3.33 -15.56
CA PRO A 280 0.57 2.36 -16.32
C PRO A 280 -0.48 2.95 -17.27
N GLY A 281 -0.50 4.27 -17.47
CA GLY A 281 -1.41 4.96 -18.38
C GLY A 281 -1.04 6.43 -18.58
N ASN A 282 -1.64 7.04 -19.60
CA ASN A 282 -1.48 8.47 -19.89
C ASN A 282 -2.42 9.30 -19.01
N TYR A 283 -1.86 10.03 -18.04
CA TYR A 283 -2.63 10.96 -17.21
C TYR A 283 -2.41 12.42 -17.63
N TYR A 284 -3.50 13.18 -17.68
CA TYR A 284 -3.54 14.61 -18.02
C TYR A 284 -4.34 15.39 -16.97
N THR A 285 -4.24 16.72 -16.95
CA THR A 285 -5.02 17.55 -16.01
C THR A 285 -6.38 17.97 -16.58
N ARG A 286 -7.25 18.51 -15.72
CA ARG A 286 -8.46 19.22 -16.17
C ARG A 286 -8.13 20.44 -17.03
N TYR A 287 -6.97 21.06 -16.80
CA TYR A 287 -6.47 22.17 -17.61
C TYR A 287 -6.17 21.70 -19.05
N ASP A 288 -5.52 20.53 -19.21
CA ASP A 288 -5.16 19.95 -20.51
C ASP A 288 -6.37 19.70 -21.42
N LYS A 289 -7.55 19.39 -20.85
CA LYS A 289 -8.80 19.18 -21.60
C LYS A 289 -9.20 20.38 -22.46
N ASN A 290 -8.76 21.57 -22.05
CA ASN A 290 -9.13 22.83 -22.69
C ASN A 290 -8.02 23.35 -23.61
N LEU A 291 -6.89 22.64 -23.73
CA LEU A 291 -5.81 23.05 -24.64
C LEU A 291 -6.11 22.64 -26.07
N LYS A 292 -5.93 23.59 -26.99
CA LYS A 292 -6.11 23.40 -28.43
C LYS A 292 -4.98 24.02 -29.23
N THR A 293 -4.79 23.53 -30.45
CA THR A 293 -3.98 24.19 -31.46
C THR A 293 -4.57 25.54 -31.85
N SER A 294 -3.76 26.39 -32.49
CA SER A 294 -4.25 27.68 -33.04
C SER A 294 -5.44 27.49 -33.98
N SER A 295 -5.53 26.34 -34.65
CA SER A 295 -6.61 25.92 -35.55
C SER A 295 -7.76 25.14 -34.87
N ASP A 296 -7.93 25.27 -33.55
CA ASP A 296 -9.03 24.68 -32.77
C ASP A 296 -9.05 23.14 -32.67
N VAL A 297 -7.93 22.46 -32.95
CA VAL A 297 -7.80 21.01 -32.72
C VAL A 297 -7.43 20.75 -31.26
N PRO A 298 -8.22 20.00 -30.46
CA PRO A 298 -7.88 19.67 -29.08
C PRO A 298 -6.56 18.90 -28.98
N LEU A 299 -5.74 19.18 -27.97
CA LEU A 299 -4.48 18.46 -27.76
C LEU A 299 -4.70 17.05 -27.23
N ILE A 300 -5.73 16.85 -26.40
CA ILE A 300 -6.14 15.53 -25.91
C ILE A 300 -7.59 15.24 -26.30
N ILE A 301 -7.88 13.97 -26.54
CA ILE A 301 -9.23 13.47 -26.84
C ILE A 301 -9.50 12.22 -26.01
N ASN A 302 -10.78 11.97 -25.76
CA ASN A 302 -11.23 10.73 -25.14
C ASN A 302 -11.55 9.69 -26.22
N SER A 303 -11.06 8.45 -26.07
CA SER A 303 -11.30 7.36 -27.01
C SER A 303 -11.71 6.07 -26.28
N PRO A 304 -12.96 5.58 -26.46
CA PRO A 304 -14.02 6.10 -27.33
C PRO A 304 -14.60 7.43 -26.82
N LEU A 305 -15.08 8.29 -27.74
CA LEU A 305 -15.69 9.57 -27.40
C LEU A 305 -17.00 9.37 -26.63
N THR A 306 -16.99 9.68 -25.34
CA THR A 306 -18.10 9.40 -24.42
C THR A 306 -18.56 10.63 -23.64
N GLY A 307 -18.14 11.83 -24.04
CA GLY A 307 -18.71 13.08 -23.52
C GLY A 307 -18.64 13.19 -21.99
N GLY A 308 -17.42 13.32 -21.46
CA GLY A 308 -17.20 13.62 -20.05
C GLY A 308 -16.66 12.46 -19.19
N GLN A 309 -16.46 11.26 -19.74
CA GLN A 309 -15.61 10.25 -19.10
C GLN A 309 -14.31 10.88 -18.58
N MET A 310 -13.88 10.50 -17.38
CA MET A 310 -12.58 10.90 -16.83
C MET A 310 -11.45 9.97 -17.28
N TYR A 311 -11.75 8.86 -17.95
CA TYR A 311 -10.77 7.85 -18.39
C TYR A 311 -10.49 7.93 -19.90
N GLY A 312 -9.48 7.20 -20.38
CA GLY A 312 -9.27 6.98 -21.82
C GLY A 312 -8.83 8.22 -22.61
N PHE A 313 -8.27 9.22 -21.92
CA PHE A 313 -7.69 10.39 -22.58
C PHE A 313 -6.32 10.06 -23.14
N ASN A 314 -6.12 10.45 -24.39
CA ASN A 314 -4.87 10.28 -25.10
C ASN A 314 -4.56 11.54 -25.90
N TYR A 315 -3.28 11.74 -26.22
CA TYR A 315 -2.87 12.77 -27.15
C TYR A 315 -3.58 12.59 -28.49
N ASN A 316 -4.13 13.68 -29.01
CA ASN A 316 -4.95 13.64 -30.20
C ASN A 316 -4.11 13.39 -31.45
N SER A 317 -4.33 12.24 -32.09
CA SER A 317 -3.63 11.85 -33.32
C SER A 317 -3.92 12.77 -34.52
N ALA A 318 -4.96 13.59 -34.46
CA ALA A 318 -5.23 14.62 -35.45
C ALA A 318 -4.32 15.85 -35.32
N VAL A 319 -3.57 15.99 -34.22
CA VAL A 319 -2.58 17.05 -34.04
C VAL A 319 -1.33 16.71 -34.87
N SER A 320 -1.20 17.35 -36.03
CA SER A 320 -0.10 17.11 -36.97
C SER A 320 1.00 18.17 -36.88
N GLY A 321 2.27 17.74 -36.92
CA GLY A 321 3.44 18.62 -36.93
C GLY A 321 3.94 19.00 -35.53
N PRO A 322 5.04 19.76 -35.43
CA PRO A 322 5.70 20.10 -34.16
C PRO A 322 4.95 21.19 -33.39
N VAL A 323 3.63 21.08 -33.18
CA VAL A 323 2.82 22.17 -32.59
C VAL A 323 3.23 22.56 -31.16
N LEU A 324 3.83 21.62 -30.42
CA LEU A 324 4.33 21.83 -29.06
C LEU A 324 5.70 22.54 -29.03
N TYR A 325 6.41 22.55 -30.16
CA TYR A 325 7.76 23.12 -30.34
C TYR A 325 7.93 23.63 -31.78
N PRO A 326 7.11 24.60 -32.23
CA PRO A 326 6.85 24.92 -33.64
C PRO A 326 8.07 25.33 -34.46
N SER A 327 9.16 25.73 -33.83
CA SER A 327 10.35 26.24 -34.51
C SER A 327 11.66 25.67 -33.95
N CYS A 328 11.60 24.55 -33.23
CA CYS A 328 12.77 23.98 -32.60
C CYS A 328 13.64 23.22 -33.60
N THR A 329 14.92 23.54 -33.61
CA THR A 329 15.91 22.87 -34.49
C THR A 329 16.83 21.91 -33.73
N VAL A 330 16.68 21.78 -32.41
CA VAL A 330 17.49 20.89 -31.55
C VAL A 330 16.72 19.61 -31.20
N PHE A 331 17.44 18.52 -30.90
CA PHE A 331 16.86 17.24 -30.49
C PHE A 331 17.56 16.68 -29.24
N PRO A 332 16.82 16.27 -28.17
CA PRO A 332 15.37 16.42 -28.00
C PRO A 332 14.95 17.89 -28.11
N PRO A 333 13.71 18.19 -28.55
CA PRO A 333 13.24 19.55 -28.83
C PRO A 333 12.93 20.34 -27.54
N GLU A 334 13.82 20.21 -26.56
CA GLU A 334 13.73 20.84 -25.26
C GLU A 334 14.83 21.90 -25.12
N PHE A 335 14.49 22.97 -24.42
CA PHE A 335 15.44 24.02 -24.06
C PHE A 335 15.44 24.23 -22.55
N ASN A 336 16.62 24.11 -21.94
CA ASN A 336 16.84 24.36 -20.51
C ASN A 336 17.06 25.86 -20.26
N GLY A 337 15.98 26.62 -20.39
CA GLY A 337 15.91 28.05 -20.12
C GLY A 337 14.53 28.57 -20.49
N ASN A 338 14.20 29.78 -20.05
CA ASN A 338 13.04 30.50 -20.56
C ASN A 338 13.54 31.45 -21.66
N SER A 339 13.17 31.19 -22.92
CA SER A 339 13.57 32.04 -24.04
C SER A 339 12.77 33.35 -24.11
N GLY A 340 11.56 33.37 -23.55
CA GLY A 340 10.57 34.44 -23.71
C GLY A 340 10.20 34.66 -25.18
N THR A 341 10.42 33.64 -26.03
CA THR A 341 10.12 33.72 -27.46
C THR A 341 8.76 33.12 -27.72
N PHE A 342 7.94 33.83 -28.49
CA PHE A 342 6.59 33.41 -28.82
C PHE A 342 6.26 33.75 -30.28
N ASN A 343 5.23 33.10 -30.82
CA ASN A 343 4.68 33.43 -32.12
C ASN A 343 3.17 33.27 -32.10
N CYS A 344 2.45 34.40 -32.07
CA CYS A 344 1.00 34.43 -31.94
C CYS A 344 0.22 33.68 -33.03
N LEU A 345 0.83 33.45 -34.21
CA LEU A 345 0.20 32.67 -35.29
C LEU A 345 0.20 31.17 -34.99
N THR A 346 1.18 30.70 -34.23
CA THR A 346 1.37 29.28 -33.88
C THR A 346 1.11 28.98 -32.42
N SER A 347 0.96 29.99 -31.56
CA SER A 347 0.65 29.81 -30.14
C SER A 347 -0.60 28.95 -29.98
N LEU A 348 -0.46 27.94 -29.11
CA LEU A 348 -1.58 27.14 -28.66
C LEU A 348 -2.51 28.02 -27.82
N LYS A 349 -3.72 27.54 -27.56
CA LYS A 349 -4.71 28.30 -26.81
C LYS A 349 -5.43 27.43 -25.80
N TYR A 350 -5.72 28.03 -24.67
CA TYR A 350 -6.71 27.54 -23.72
C TYR A 350 -8.09 27.96 -24.19
N VAL A 351 -9.04 27.03 -24.27
CA VAL A 351 -10.40 27.25 -24.77
C VAL A 351 -11.41 26.60 -23.83
N GLY A 352 -11.69 27.29 -22.73
CA GLY A 352 -12.77 26.98 -21.79
C GLY A 352 -13.90 27.99 -21.92
N ASN A 353 -14.35 28.56 -20.79
CA ASN A 353 -15.25 29.73 -20.78
C ASN A 353 -14.54 31.03 -21.19
N VAL A 354 -13.21 31.00 -21.23
CA VAL A 354 -12.35 32.01 -21.85
C VAL A 354 -11.47 31.39 -22.92
N THR A 355 -11.06 32.20 -23.90
CA THR A 355 -10.06 31.81 -24.89
C THR A 355 -8.82 32.68 -24.73
N VAL A 356 -7.70 32.06 -24.37
CA VAL A 356 -6.45 32.76 -24.07
C VAL A 356 -5.29 32.06 -24.78
N PRO A 357 -4.39 32.78 -25.45
CA PRO A 357 -3.16 32.20 -25.98
C PRO A 357 -2.26 31.72 -24.84
N VAL A 358 -1.59 30.61 -25.09
CA VAL A 358 -0.76 29.90 -24.12
C VAL A 358 0.69 29.97 -24.57
N TYR A 359 1.61 30.11 -23.61
CA TYR A 359 3.04 30.14 -23.86
C TYR A 359 3.49 28.86 -24.58
N THR A 360 3.85 29.05 -25.85
CA THR A 360 4.27 27.99 -26.78
C THR A 360 5.58 28.44 -27.45
N PRO A 361 6.71 28.29 -26.75
CA PRO A 361 8.00 28.74 -27.25
C PRO A 361 8.50 27.94 -28.44
N SER A 362 9.56 28.45 -29.10
CA SER A 362 10.13 27.80 -30.28
C SER A 362 10.55 26.34 -30.01
N CYS A 363 11.25 26.11 -28.88
CA CYS A 363 11.54 24.79 -28.32
C CYS A 363 10.72 24.59 -27.06
N PHE A 364 10.41 23.34 -26.71
CA PHE A 364 9.66 23.05 -25.50
C PHE A 364 10.49 23.39 -24.26
N GLU A 365 9.91 24.13 -23.33
CA GLU A 365 10.57 24.64 -22.12
C GLU A 365 9.81 24.22 -20.86
N LYS A 366 10.47 24.24 -19.70
CA LYS A 366 9.80 24.10 -18.41
C LYS A 366 8.78 25.23 -18.23
N GLY A 367 7.50 24.89 -18.07
CA GLY A 367 6.39 25.85 -18.00
C GLY A 367 5.59 25.99 -19.31
N SER A 368 6.08 25.43 -20.42
CA SER A 368 5.31 25.36 -21.67
C SER A 368 3.91 24.82 -21.40
N LEU A 369 2.92 25.40 -22.08
CA LEU A 369 1.50 25.11 -21.91
C LEU A 369 0.88 25.57 -20.58
N SER A 370 1.68 25.77 -19.52
CA SER A 370 1.21 26.10 -18.17
C SER A 370 1.17 27.60 -17.87
N HIS A 371 1.63 28.42 -18.82
CA HIS A 371 1.60 29.88 -18.76
C HIS A 371 0.79 30.44 -19.92
N PHE A 372 0.19 31.61 -19.71
CA PHE A 372 -0.45 32.40 -20.75
C PHE A 372 0.56 33.31 -21.46
N GLU A 373 0.20 33.69 -22.69
CA GLU A 373 1.02 34.52 -23.56
C GLU A 373 0.40 35.92 -23.70
N ASP A 374 0.94 36.86 -22.95
CA ASP A 374 0.44 38.23 -22.82
C ASP A 374 0.46 38.99 -24.15
N ALA A 375 1.56 38.90 -24.89
CA ALA A 375 1.76 39.69 -26.10
C ALA A 375 0.82 39.26 -27.24
N CYS A 376 0.30 38.05 -27.17
CA CYS A 376 -0.70 37.54 -28.11
C CYS A 376 -2.14 37.83 -27.69
N TYR A 377 -2.36 38.47 -26.55
CA TYR A 377 -3.68 38.72 -25.99
C TYR A 377 -4.02 40.22 -25.93
N ASN A 378 -5.09 40.62 -26.61
CA ASN A 378 -5.69 41.96 -26.52
C ASN A 378 -4.72 43.16 -26.68
N GLY A 379 -3.61 42.98 -27.41
CA GLY A 379 -2.62 44.03 -27.66
C GLY A 379 -1.79 44.44 -26.43
N ASN A 380 -1.72 43.58 -25.41
CA ASN A 380 -0.86 43.81 -24.24
C ASN A 380 0.63 43.67 -24.60
N SER A 381 1.50 44.23 -23.77
CA SER A 381 2.95 43.98 -23.86
C SER A 381 3.30 42.65 -23.20
N ASN A 382 4.42 42.04 -23.60
CA ASN A 382 4.88 40.79 -23.01
C ASN A 382 5.08 40.90 -21.49
N ASP A 383 4.74 39.84 -20.74
CA ASP A 383 4.90 39.70 -19.28
C ASP A 383 4.12 40.69 -18.40
N GLN A 384 3.23 41.51 -18.98
CA GLN A 384 2.62 42.63 -18.26
C GLN A 384 1.20 42.40 -17.74
N TYR A 385 0.42 41.53 -18.36
CA TYR A 385 -1.01 41.41 -18.09
C TYR A 385 -1.34 40.24 -17.18
N PHE A 386 -0.96 39.01 -17.55
CA PHE A 386 -1.35 37.80 -16.83
C PHE A 386 -0.46 37.56 -15.61
N MET A 387 -1.02 37.08 -14.50
CA MET A 387 -0.23 36.57 -13.38
C MET A 387 0.64 35.39 -13.82
N MET A 388 0.02 34.48 -14.58
CA MET A 388 0.57 33.26 -15.15
C MET A 388 1.24 33.53 -16.49
N SER A 389 1.92 34.66 -16.66
CA SER A 389 2.78 34.89 -17.83
C SER A 389 4.03 34.01 -17.77
N ASP A 390 4.72 33.86 -18.89
CA ASP A 390 5.95 33.07 -18.98
C ASP A 390 7.07 33.63 -18.09
N LYS A 391 7.08 34.94 -17.82
CA LYS A 391 8.03 35.56 -16.90
C LYS A 391 7.42 36.59 -15.94
N ALA A 392 7.98 36.66 -14.73
CA ALA A 392 7.56 37.65 -13.74
C ALA A 392 7.98 39.08 -14.13
N SER A 393 7.04 40.04 -14.02
CA SER A 393 7.31 41.46 -14.24
C SER A 393 8.22 42.04 -13.15
N SER A 394 9.32 42.67 -13.55
CA SER A 394 10.19 43.46 -12.66
C SER A 394 9.84 44.96 -12.66
N LEU A 395 8.80 45.35 -13.41
CA LEU A 395 8.36 46.73 -13.57
C LEU A 395 7.20 47.09 -12.63
N PHE A 396 6.36 46.12 -12.27
CA PHE A 396 5.24 46.29 -11.36
C PHE A 396 4.79 44.96 -10.76
N ALA A 397 4.10 45.03 -9.62
CA ALA A 397 3.56 43.86 -8.94
C ALA A 397 2.18 43.47 -9.48
N LYS A 398 2.05 42.25 -10.00
CA LYS A 398 0.76 41.63 -10.37
C LYS A 398 0.23 40.90 -9.14
N ARG A 399 -0.56 41.57 -8.30
CA ARG A 399 -1.00 41.00 -7.00
C ARG A 399 -2.36 40.32 -7.00
N THR A 400 -3.01 40.24 -8.15
CA THR A 400 -4.31 39.59 -8.31
C THR A 400 -4.32 38.80 -9.59
N LEU A 401 -5.03 37.68 -9.62
CA LEU A 401 -5.35 37.00 -10.87
C LEU A 401 -6.15 37.92 -11.80
N THR A 402 -6.00 37.71 -13.10
CA THR A 402 -6.82 38.31 -14.15
C THR A 402 -8.22 37.71 -14.16
N SER A 403 -9.16 38.32 -14.88
CA SER A 403 -10.52 37.79 -14.98
C SER A 403 -10.54 36.44 -15.72
N GLU A 404 -9.62 36.29 -16.66
CA GLU A 404 -9.35 35.09 -17.44
C GLU A 404 -8.79 33.97 -16.57
N GLU A 405 -7.76 34.23 -15.77
CA GLU A 405 -7.18 33.25 -14.85
C GLU A 405 -8.16 32.80 -13.77
N ARG A 406 -8.99 33.74 -13.28
CA ARG A 406 -10.13 33.39 -12.41
C ARG A 406 -11.06 32.41 -13.12
N GLN A 407 -11.38 32.65 -14.38
CA GLN A 407 -12.28 31.78 -15.14
C GLN A 407 -11.65 30.40 -15.39
N VAL A 408 -10.33 30.32 -15.60
CA VAL A 408 -9.62 29.04 -15.72
C VAL A 408 -9.73 28.23 -14.43
N LEU A 409 -9.58 28.86 -13.26
CA LEU A 409 -9.80 28.17 -11.98
C LEU A 409 -11.22 27.60 -11.88
N CYS A 410 -12.24 28.33 -12.36
CA CYS A 410 -13.61 27.82 -12.45
C CYS A 410 -13.72 26.64 -13.42
N ASP A 411 -13.08 26.73 -14.59
CA ASP A 411 -13.14 25.72 -15.65
C ASP A 411 -12.45 24.40 -15.25
N ILE A 412 -11.42 24.47 -14.39
CA ILE A 412 -10.76 23.29 -13.79
C ILE A 412 -11.43 22.83 -12.48
N GLY A 413 -12.53 23.46 -12.08
CA GLY A 413 -13.46 22.94 -11.07
C GLY A 413 -13.54 23.73 -9.77
N TYR A 414 -12.70 24.72 -9.51
CA TYR A 414 -12.79 25.47 -8.26
C TYR A 414 -14.04 26.36 -8.22
N SER A 415 -14.70 26.40 -7.07
CA SER A 415 -15.63 27.50 -6.77
C SER A 415 -14.84 28.70 -6.27
N VAL A 416 -14.82 29.81 -7.02
CA VAL A 416 -14.13 31.04 -6.61
C VAL A 416 -15.06 32.25 -6.57
N GLY A 417 -14.82 33.13 -5.61
CA GLY A 417 -15.62 34.32 -5.33
C GLY A 417 -15.59 35.38 -6.44
N GLY A 418 -16.42 36.41 -6.26
CA GLY A 418 -16.45 37.59 -7.13
C GLY A 418 -15.38 38.64 -6.81
N THR A 419 -14.71 38.50 -5.68
CA THR A 419 -13.67 39.42 -5.19
C THR A 419 -12.47 38.65 -4.66
N PHE A 420 -11.27 39.22 -4.77
CA PHE A 420 -10.03 38.65 -4.24
C PHE A 420 -9.33 39.66 -3.33
N GLY A 421 -8.60 39.17 -2.31
CA GLY A 421 -7.70 39.96 -1.46
C GLY A 421 -8.36 41.05 -0.62
N ASN A 422 -7.54 42.01 -0.16
CA ASN A 422 -7.94 43.10 0.74
C ASN A 422 -7.34 44.45 0.30
N THR A 423 -8.13 45.52 0.43
CA THR A 423 -7.75 46.88 0.06
C THR A 423 -6.56 47.41 0.85
N SER A 424 -6.43 47.01 2.12
CA SER A 424 -5.36 47.48 3.02
C SER A 424 -3.96 47.02 2.59
N ASN A 425 -3.86 45.92 1.83
CA ASN A 425 -2.60 45.32 1.39
C ASN A 425 -2.36 45.49 -0.12
N PHE A 426 -3.21 46.27 -0.81
CA PHE A 426 -3.20 46.42 -2.26
C PHE A 426 -3.34 45.09 -3.04
N THR A 427 -4.03 44.12 -2.45
CA THR A 427 -4.32 42.82 -3.07
C THR A 427 -5.78 42.72 -3.52
N TYR A 428 -6.58 43.76 -3.30
CA TYR A 428 -8.00 43.74 -3.63
C TYR A 428 -8.28 43.84 -5.13
N LYS A 429 -9.18 42.99 -5.61
CA LYS A 429 -9.81 43.11 -6.92
C LYS A 429 -11.28 42.69 -6.86
N ASP A 430 -12.14 43.52 -7.43
CA ASP A 430 -13.51 43.15 -7.77
C ASP A 430 -13.55 42.72 -9.24
N TYR A 431 -14.00 41.50 -9.51
CA TYR A 431 -14.10 40.97 -10.87
C TYR A 431 -15.42 41.36 -11.54
N GLY A 432 -16.34 42.04 -10.83
CA GLY A 432 -17.66 42.40 -11.36
C GLY A 432 -18.52 41.19 -11.70
N ALA A 433 -18.22 40.03 -11.12
CA ALA A 433 -18.82 38.75 -11.44
C ALA A 433 -19.30 38.05 -10.16
N ALA A 434 -20.40 37.29 -10.27
CA ALA A 434 -20.84 36.41 -9.19
C ALA A 434 -19.85 35.25 -8.98
N THR A 435 -19.94 34.59 -7.83
CA THR A 435 -19.23 33.34 -7.54
C THR A 435 -19.47 32.32 -8.65
N CYS A 436 -18.41 31.73 -9.19
CA CYS A 436 -18.56 30.55 -10.04
C CYS A 436 -18.69 29.31 -9.17
N ALA A 437 -19.60 28.40 -9.53
CA ALA A 437 -19.88 27.22 -8.72
C ALA A 437 -18.80 26.12 -8.83
N GLY A 438 -18.05 26.09 -9.93
CA GLY A 438 -17.06 25.04 -10.18
C GLY A 438 -17.69 23.65 -10.35
N VAL A 439 -16.92 22.62 -10.02
CA VAL A 439 -17.35 21.23 -9.90
C VAL A 439 -17.81 21.00 -8.47
N THR A 440 -19.05 20.54 -8.31
CA THR A 440 -19.67 20.36 -6.99
C THR A 440 -19.64 18.92 -6.50
N ILE A 441 -18.84 18.06 -7.13
CA ILE A 441 -18.72 16.63 -6.82
C ILE A 441 -17.26 16.26 -6.60
N GLY A 442 -16.96 15.49 -5.57
CA GLY A 442 -15.62 14.99 -5.30
C GLY A 442 -15.69 13.65 -4.58
N GLY A 443 -14.86 12.70 -4.97
CA GLY A 443 -14.85 11.37 -4.39
C GLY A 443 -13.72 11.14 -3.40
N VAL A 444 -14.01 10.31 -2.39
CA VAL A 444 -13.08 9.89 -1.33
C VAL A 444 -12.93 8.38 -1.41
N ASN A 445 -11.70 7.88 -1.28
CA ASN A 445 -11.43 6.46 -1.48
C ASN A 445 -12.21 5.58 -0.47
N ASP A 446 -12.52 4.34 -0.89
CA ASP A 446 -13.45 3.44 -0.24
C ASP A 446 -12.88 2.04 0.00
N GLY A 447 -13.65 1.21 0.68
CA GLY A 447 -13.38 -0.22 0.82
C GLY A 447 -12.32 -0.56 1.84
N PHE A 448 -11.65 0.44 2.42
CA PHE A 448 -10.61 0.26 3.40
C PHE A 448 -10.58 1.38 4.45
N LEU A 449 -10.67 1.00 5.73
CA LEU A 449 -10.62 1.94 6.84
C LEU A 449 -9.95 1.28 8.05
N ASN A 450 -8.94 1.92 8.61
CA ASN A 450 -8.26 1.49 9.84
C ASN A 450 -7.77 0.02 9.81
N GLY A 451 -7.27 -0.45 8.66
CA GLY A 451 -6.79 -1.82 8.49
C GLY A 451 -7.90 -2.87 8.37
N VAL A 452 -9.12 -2.47 8.00
CA VAL A 452 -10.24 -3.38 7.75
C VAL A 452 -10.78 -3.15 6.34
N TYR A 453 -10.96 -4.22 5.58
CA TYR A 453 -11.62 -4.19 4.27
C TYR A 453 -13.15 -4.24 4.47
N ALA A 454 -13.86 -3.28 3.89
CA ALA A 454 -15.32 -3.30 3.88
C ALA A 454 -15.86 -4.35 2.90
N TYR A 455 -15.15 -4.56 1.79
CA TYR A 455 -15.53 -5.52 0.74
C TYR A 455 -14.51 -6.64 0.68
N GLN A 456 -14.97 -7.86 0.94
CA GLN A 456 -14.13 -9.05 0.90
C GLN A 456 -14.97 -10.30 0.57
N GLY A 457 -14.34 -11.30 -0.04
CA GLY A 457 -15.01 -12.55 -0.39
C GLY A 457 -14.05 -13.53 -1.07
N ASN A 458 -14.52 -14.74 -1.36
CA ASN A 458 -13.67 -15.75 -1.97
C ASN A 458 -13.60 -15.60 -3.49
N THR A 459 -12.47 -16.02 -4.08
CA THR A 459 -12.26 -16.15 -5.53
C THR A 459 -13.43 -16.84 -6.22
N GLY A 460 -13.93 -16.24 -7.30
CA GLY A 460 -15.07 -16.74 -8.08
C GLY A 460 -16.45 -16.49 -7.47
N THR A 461 -16.55 -15.92 -6.26
CA THR A 461 -17.83 -15.58 -5.61
C THR A 461 -18.25 -14.14 -5.88
N ASN A 462 -19.55 -13.85 -5.76
CA ASN A 462 -20.08 -12.49 -5.89
C ASN A 462 -19.77 -11.70 -4.61
N ILE A 463 -19.13 -10.55 -4.74
CA ILE A 463 -18.90 -9.57 -3.68
C ILE A 463 -19.78 -8.35 -4.00
N ILE A 464 -20.72 -8.02 -3.11
CA ILE A 464 -21.58 -6.84 -3.29
C ILE A 464 -20.81 -5.62 -2.79
N VAL A 465 -20.71 -4.61 -3.64
CA VAL A 465 -20.08 -3.32 -3.33
C VAL A 465 -21.17 -2.25 -3.35
N ASP A 466 -21.44 -1.66 -2.19
CA ASP A 466 -22.46 -0.63 -1.97
C ASP A 466 -21.98 0.44 -0.98
N GLY A 467 -22.66 1.58 -0.93
CA GLY A 467 -22.34 2.64 0.04
C GLY A 467 -21.08 3.45 -0.25
N ILE A 468 -20.42 3.24 -1.40
CA ILE A 468 -19.21 3.98 -1.83
C ILE A 468 -19.44 5.49 -2.06
N LEU A 469 -20.69 5.95 -2.07
CA LEU A 469 -21.02 7.38 -2.24
C LEU A 469 -21.26 8.09 -0.89
N ASN A 470 -21.17 7.37 0.24
CA ASN A 470 -21.55 7.91 1.55
C ASN A 470 -20.55 8.93 2.11
N ASN A 471 -19.28 8.79 1.74
CA ASN A 471 -18.16 9.67 2.06
C ASN A 471 -17.83 10.65 0.92
N ASP A 472 -18.45 10.49 -0.24
CA ASP A 472 -18.31 11.40 -1.37
C ASP A 472 -19.03 12.73 -1.11
N TYR A 473 -18.43 13.80 -1.63
CA TYR A 473 -18.94 15.15 -1.48
C TYR A 473 -19.89 15.53 -2.61
N THR A 474 -21.01 16.14 -2.24
CA THR A 474 -21.85 16.95 -3.13
C THR A 474 -22.33 18.21 -2.43
N SER A 475 -22.38 19.34 -3.13
CA SER A 475 -23.10 20.52 -2.64
C SER A 475 -24.61 20.50 -2.99
N GLY A 476 -25.02 19.53 -3.81
CA GLY A 476 -26.42 19.26 -4.16
C GLY A 476 -27.10 18.30 -3.19
N LEU A 477 -28.14 17.61 -3.67
CA LEU A 477 -28.80 16.56 -2.91
C LEU A 477 -27.97 15.27 -3.03
N SER A 478 -27.69 14.61 -1.90
CA SER A 478 -26.98 13.32 -1.90
C SER A 478 -27.70 12.23 -2.69
N SER A 479 -29.04 12.33 -2.83
CA SER A 479 -29.83 11.44 -3.69
C SER A 479 -29.52 11.56 -5.19
N ASN A 480 -28.84 12.63 -5.62
CA ASN A 480 -28.43 12.82 -7.01
C ASN A 480 -27.10 12.13 -7.32
N LEU A 481 -26.30 11.79 -6.29
CA LEU A 481 -25.01 11.16 -6.48
C LEU A 481 -25.17 9.76 -7.06
N SER A 482 -24.32 9.45 -8.02
CA SER A 482 -24.13 8.13 -8.59
C SER A 482 -22.67 7.94 -8.98
N PHE A 483 -22.30 6.76 -9.46
CA PHE A 483 -20.97 6.48 -9.98
C PHE A 483 -21.03 5.87 -11.37
N GLU A 484 -19.95 6.03 -12.12
CA GLU A 484 -19.77 5.42 -13.43
C GLU A 484 -18.35 4.88 -13.61
N PHE A 485 -18.19 4.05 -14.64
CA PHE A 485 -16.92 3.48 -15.09
C PHE A 485 -16.15 2.69 -14.03
N VAL A 486 -16.85 1.86 -13.24
CA VAL A 486 -16.13 0.96 -12.34
C VAL A 486 -15.24 0.02 -13.15
N GLN A 487 -13.96 -0.06 -12.79
CA GLN A 487 -12.97 -0.93 -13.43
C GLN A 487 -11.94 -1.41 -12.41
N ASP A 488 -11.56 -2.68 -12.50
CA ASP A 488 -10.40 -3.20 -11.76
C ASP A 488 -9.09 -2.74 -12.42
N VAL A 489 -8.17 -2.21 -11.62
CA VAL A 489 -6.90 -1.63 -12.07
C VAL A 489 -5.85 -2.71 -12.37
N TYR A 490 -6.01 -3.93 -11.83
CA TYR A 490 -5.00 -4.99 -11.88
C TYR A 490 -5.48 -6.27 -12.57
N ASP A 491 -6.77 -6.62 -12.42
CA ASP A 491 -7.36 -7.82 -13.00
C ASP A 491 -8.29 -7.46 -14.18
N PRO A 492 -7.82 -7.56 -15.44
CA PRO A 492 -8.63 -7.21 -16.61
C PRO A 492 -9.80 -8.18 -16.82
N ASP A 493 -9.74 -9.37 -16.22
CA ASP A 493 -10.74 -10.43 -16.35
C ASP A 493 -11.76 -10.39 -15.19
N ALA A 494 -11.63 -9.43 -14.27
CA ALA A 494 -12.60 -9.21 -13.20
C ALA A 494 -13.98 -8.84 -13.78
N ILE A 495 -15.02 -9.44 -13.21
CA ILE A 495 -16.40 -9.29 -13.66
C ILE A 495 -17.10 -8.25 -12.78
N ILE A 496 -17.52 -7.16 -13.40
CA ILE A 496 -18.39 -6.14 -12.80
C ILE A 496 -19.78 -6.28 -13.42
N SER A 497 -20.80 -6.50 -12.59
CA SER A 497 -22.17 -6.79 -13.04
C SER A 497 -23.21 -6.23 -12.07
N GLY A 498 -24.49 -6.23 -12.47
CA GLY A 498 -25.57 -5.78 -11.60
C GLY A 498 -25.44 -4.33 -11.13
N ILE A 499 -24.87 -3.46 -11.98
CA ILE A 499 -24.65 -2.04 -11.66
C ILE A 499 -25.99 -1.34 -11.47
N THR A 500 -26.18 -0.74 -10.31
CA THR A 500 -27.23 0.22 -9.98
C THR A 500 -26.57 1.59 -9.74
N PRO A 501 -27.34 2.67 -9.56
CA PRO A 501 -26.76 3.98 -9.28
C PRO A 501 -25.87 4.06 -8.03
N THR A 502 -26.02 3.13 -7.07
CA THR A 502 -25.37 3.17 -5.74
C THR A 502 -24.72 1.85 -5.32
N SER A 503 -24.76 0.82 -6.16
CA SER A 503 -24.10 -0.46 -5.89
C SER A 503 -23.78 -1.26 -7.16
N PHE A 504 -22.88 -2.22 -7.05
CA PHE A 504 -22.59 -3.20 -8.09
C PHE A 504 -22.12 -4.52 -7.47
N THR A 505 -22.02 -5.56 -8.30
CA THR A 505 -21.43 -6.84 -7.93
C THR A 505 -20.06 -7.00 -8.59
N PHE A 506 -19.04 -7.23 -7.77
CA PHE A 506 -17.68 -7.55 -8.17
C PHE A 506 -17.41 -9.05 -8.04
N LYS A 507 -16.64 -9.61 -8.97
CA LYS A 507 -16.13 -10.98 -8.91
C LYS A 507 -14.77 -11.05 -9.59
N SER A 508 -13.80 -11.66 -8.93
CA SER A 508 -12.47 -11.96 -9.47
C SER A 508 -12.12 -13.42 -9.19
N TYR A 509 -11.33 -14.02 -10.09
CA TYR A 509 -10.73 -15.34 -9.90
C TYR A 509 -9.25 -15.24 -9.46
N VAL A 510 -8.71 -14.02 -9.42
CA VAL A 510 -7.37 -13.74 -8.92
C VAL A 510 -7.46 -13.47 -7.41
N PRO A 511 -6.77 -14.22 -6.55
CA PRO A 511 -6.73 -13.91 -5.12
C PRO A 511 -5.80 -12.72 -4.84
N GLY A 512 -6.13 -11.94 -3.82
CA GLY A 512 -5.34 -10.80 -3.35
C GLY A 512 -6.18 -9.55 -3.14
N VAL A 513 -5.51 -8.44 -2.88
CA VAL A 513 -6.16 -7.13 -2.76
C VAL A 513 -6.28 -6.52 -4.14
N HIS A 514 -7.53 -6.27 -4.54
CA HIS A 514 -7.89 -5.54 -5.75
C HIS A 514 -8.10 -4.07 -5.43
N VAL A 515 -7.78 -3.22 -6.41
CA VAL A 515 -8.15 -1.80 -6.40
C VAL A 515 -9.02 -1.56 -7.61
N LEU A 516 -10.24 -1.15 -7.35
CA LEU A 516 -11.16 -0.68 -8.37
C LEU A 516 -11.05 0.83 -8.46
N ARG A 517 -11.26 1.39 -9.64
CA ARG A 517 -11.47 2.83 -9.84
C ARG A 517 -12.90 3.11 -10.27
N TYR A 518 -13.46 4.25 -9.87
CA TYR A 518 -14.76 4.77 -10.32
C TYR A 518 -14.70 6.30 -10.45
N VAL A 519 -15.78 6.91 -10.95
CA VAL A 519 -15.98 8.36 -10.99
C VAL A 519 -17.35 8.69 -10.39
N PRO A 520 -17.43 9.45 -9.27
CA PRO A 520 -18.70 9.95 -8.80
C PRO A 520 -19.19 11.10 -9.67
N PHE A 521 -20.50 11.14 -9.89
CA PHE A 521 -21.14 12.17 -10.68
C PHE A 521 -22.55 12.49 -10.17
N ASP A 522 -23.03 13.69 -10.49
CA ASP A 522 -24.40 14.11 -10.21
C ASP A 522 -25.29 13.79 -11.41
N ASN A 523 -26.31 12.95 -11.21
CA ASN A 523 -27.23 12.51 -12.25
C ASN A 523 -28.10 13.63 -12.86
N ILE A 524 -28.22 14.77 -12.19
CA ILE A 524 -29.03 15.90 -12.64
C ILE A 524 -28.18 16.91 -13.42
N THR A 525 -27.00 17.25 -12.91
CA THR A 525 -26.12 18.24 -13.55
C THR A 525 -25.16 17.65 -14.57
N GLY A 526 -24.88 16.33 -14.49
CA GLY A 526 -23.87 15.65 -15.30
C GLY A 526 -22.42 16.00 -14.93
N GLN A 527 -22.21 16.76 -13.84
CA GLN A 527 -20.88 17.08 -13.33
C GLN A 527 -20.24 15.83 -12.70
N ARG A 528 -18.93 15.69 -12.92
CA ARG A 528 -18.13 14.55 -12.47
C ARG A 528 -17.01 15.02 -11.55
N GLY A 529 -16.82 14.28 -10.47
CA GLY A 529 -15.70 14.46 -9.54
C GLY A 529 -14.39 13.90 -10.08
N ASN A 530 -13.47 13.61 -9.18
CA ASN A 530 -12.18 12.98 -9.47
C ASN A 530 -12.32 11.48 -9.73
N ILE A 531 -11.25 10.88 -10.28
CA ILE A 531 -11.06 9.43 -10.22
C ILE A 531 -10.89 9.03 -8.75
N THR A 532 -11.66 8.05 -8.30
CA THR A 532 -11.71 7.57 -6.91
C THR A 532 -11.52 6.06 -6.87
N TYR A 533 -10.99 5.53 -5.78
CA TYR A 533 -10.58 4.13 -5.69
C TYR A 533 -11.28 3.36 -4.57
N ILE A 534 -11.49 2.06 -4.79
CA ILE A 534 -12.14 1.13 -3.85
C ILE A 534 -11.21 -0.06 -3.64
N TYR A 535 -10.92 -0.41 -2.40
CA TYR A 535 -10.24 -1.68 -2.09
C TYR A 535 -11.23 -2.83 -1.96
N VAL A 536 -10.89 -3.97 -2.55
CA VAL A 536 -11.65 -5.24 -2.39
C VAL A 536 -10.67 -6.38 -2.12
N ASN A 537 -10.86 -7.13 -1.05
CA ASN A 537 -9.97 -8.25 -0.70
C ASN A 537 -10.56 -9.60 -1.14
N VAL A 538 -9.89 -10.29 -2.07
CA VAL A 538 -10.34 -11.56 -2.64
C VAL A 538 -9.52 -12.71 -2.10
N PHE A 539 -10.17 -13.64 -1.40
CA PHE A 539 -9.52 -14.78 -0.74
C PHE A 539 -9.37 -15.97 -1.68
N ASN A 540 -8.26 -16.70 -1.56
CA ASN A 540 -8.08 -17.95 -2.31
C ASN A 540 -9.03 -19.06 -1.78
N ASN A 541 -9.71 -19.78 -2.68
CA ASN A 541 -10.73 -20.78 -2.33
C ASN A 541 -10.14 -22.19 -2.20
N CYS A 542 -10.53 -22.93 -1.14
CA CYS A 542 -10.02 -24.28 -0.88
C CYS A 542 -11.08 -25.31 -1.25
N SER A 543 -10.68 -26.29 -2.05
CA SER A 543 -11.53 -27.36 -2.56
C SER A 543 -11.37 -28.66 -1.76
N ASN A 544 -10.24 -28.87 -1.06
CA ASN A 544 -9.95 -30.13 -0.36
C ASN A 544 -9.45 -29.89 1.08
N PHE A 545 -10.33 -29.97 2.07
CA PHE A 545 -9.93 -29.99 3.49
C PHE A 545 -10.62 -31.11 4.27
N THR A 546 -9.92 -31.64 5.27
CA THR A 546 -10.47 -32.66 6.16
C THR A 546 -11.47 -32.03 7.12
N GLN A 547 -12.68 -32.58 7.20
CA GLN A 547 -13.77 -32.04 8.05
C GLN A 547 -13.42 -31.96 9.54
N SER A 548 -12.40 -32.69 9.99
CA SER A 548 -11.97 -32.73 11.39
C SER A 548 -11.07 -31.56 11.81
N ASN A 549 -10.32 -30.94 10.90
CA ASN A 549 -9.45 -29.80 11.18
C ASN A 549 -10.17 -28.48 10.86
N LEU A 550 -10.22 -27.55 11.81
CA LEU A 550 -10.82 -26.24 11.60
C LEU A 550 -9.92 -25.31 10.78
N VAL A 551 -8.62 -25.60 10.69
CA VAL A 551 -7.70 -24.88 9.80
C VAL A 551 -7.81 -25.42 8.38
N LYS A 552 -8.05 -24.52 7.42
CA LYS A 552 -8.03 -24.85 5.99
C LYS A 552 -6.59 -25.01 5.54
N ASN A 553 -6.31 -26.06 4.78
CA ASN A 553 -5.01 -26.25 4.12
C ASN A 553 -3.81 -26.05 5.07
N GLY A 554 -3.88 -26.63 6.27
CA GLY A 554 -2.87 -26.41 7.31
C GLY A 554 -1.48 -26.99 7.00
N ASN A 555 -1.43 -27.92 6.04
CA ASN A 555 -0.21 -28.48 5.46
C ASN A 555 0.26 -27.72 4.20
N PHE A 556 -0.42 -26.64 3.81
CA PHE A 556 -0.06 -25.77 2.69
C PHE A 556 0.03 -26.40 1.29
N GLU A 557 -0.37 -27.65 1.11
CA GLU A 557 -0.28 -28.40 -0.15
C GLU A 557 -1.28 -27.91 -1.22
N GLU A 558 -2.42 -27.36 -0.82
CA GLU A 558 -3.43 -26.87 -1.76
C GLU A 558 -3.13 -25.44 -2.20
N HIS A 559 -2.96 -25.25 -3.51
CA HIS A 559 -2.81 -23.95 -4.14
C HIS A 559 -3.42 -23.94 -5.55
N ASN A 560 -3.83 -22.76 -6.00
CA ASN A 560 -4.25 -22.54 -7.39
C ASN A 560 -3.09 -22.05 -8.27
N TYR A 561 -2.09 -21.42 -7.65
CA TYR A 561 -0.95 -20.83 -8.32
C TYR A 561 0.31 -21.05 -7.49
N ALA A 562 1.38 -21.57 -8.11
CA ALA A 562 2.67 -21.70 -7.46
C ALA A 562 3.27 -20.31 -7.11
N PRO A 563 4.03 -20.18 -6.02
CA PRO A 563 4.75 -18.96 -5.71
C PRO A 563 5.82 -18.67 -6.77
N SER A 564 6.03 -17.40 -7.05
CA SER A 564 6.93 -16.86 -8.09
C SER A 564 7.94 -15.86 -7.51
N TYR A 565 7.72 -15.39 -6.27
CA TYR A 565 8.60 -14.55 -5.48
C TYR A 565 8.31 -14.79 -3.99
N THR A 566 9.17 -14.28 -3.11
CA THR A 566 8.94 -14.25 -1.66
C THR A 566 7.72 -13.38 -1.33
N SER A 567 7.16 -13.51 -0.14
CA SER A 567 6.00 -12.77 0.33
C SER A 567 4.74 -13.07 -0.48
N GLN A 568 4.42 -14.37 -0.62
CA GLN A 568 3.25 -14.83 -1.38
C GLN A 568 2.39 -15.87 -0.64
N ILE A 569 2.27 -15.79 0.70
CA ILE A 569 1.43 -16.71 1.46
C ILE A 569 -0.02 -16.79 0.97
N TYR A 570 -0.58 -15.71 0.41
CA TYR A 570 -1.92 -15.67 -0.17
C TYR A 570 -2.14 -16.62 -1.36
N LYS A 571 -1.07 -17.16 -1.96
CA LYS A 571 -1.15 -18.20 -2.98
C LYS A 571 -1.44 -19.59 -2.40
N SER A 572 -1.04 -19.83 -1.15
CA SER A 572 -1.51 -21.00 -0.43
C SER A 572 -2.98 -20.82 -0.08
N CYS A 573 -3.78 -21.83 -0.35
CA CYS A 573 -5.20 -21.71 -0.14
C CYS A 573 -5.57 -21.44 1.33
N GLY A 574 -6.52 -20.54 1.58
CA GLY A 574 -7.05 -20.28 2.94
C GLY A 574 -6.10 -19.52 3.86
N TRP A 575 -4.90 -19.21 3.40
CA TRP A 575 -3.91 -18.44 4.13
C TRP A 575 -3.77 -17.04 3.56
N GLN A 576 -3.41 -16.12 4.44
CA GLN A 576 -3.32 -14.70 4.13
C GLN A 576 -2.16 -14.07 4.87
N CYS A 577 -1.72 -12.94 4.33
CA CYS A 577 -0.79 -12.07 5.01
C CYS A 577 -1.50 -11.46 6.24
N THR A 578 -0.85 -11.44 7.40
CA THR A 578 -1.37 -10.66 8.55
C THR A 578 -1.13 -9.18 8.36
N SER A 579 -0.06 -8.82 7.67
CA SER A 579 0.38 -7.48 7.35
C SER A 579 0.62 -7.39 5.85
N TYR A 580 0.58 -6.18 5.33
CA TYR A 580 0.68 -5.98 3.89
C TYR A 580 2.13 -6.04 3.38
N PHE A 581 3.11 -5.72 4.21
CA PHE A 581 4.48 -6.18 4.03
C PHE A 581 5.19 -6.19 5.38
N PRO A 582 6.05 -7.17 5.60
CA PRO A 582 6.27 -8.34 4.77
C PRO A 582 5.13 -9.31 4.98
N SER A 583 4.71 -9.98 3.93
CA SER A 583 3.90 -11.15 4.16
C SER A 583 4.79 -12.32 4.48
N PRO A 584 4.30 -13.27 5.28
CA PRO A 584 4.83 -14.62 5.29
C PRO A 584 5.07 -15.14 3.87
N ASP A 585 6.06 -16.01 3.76
CA ASP A 585 6.46 -16.65 2.52
C ASP A 585 5.66 -17.94 2.29
N TYR A 586 5.49 -18.29 1.02
CA TYR A 586 5.01 -19.60 0.61
C TYR A 586 6.10 -20.30 -0.18
N PHE A 587 6.49 -21.49 0.26
CA PHE A 587 7.44 -22.35 -0.42
C PHE A 587 6.71 -23.54 -1.00
N ASN A 588 6.98 -23.85 -2.27
CA ASN A 588 6.36 -24.98 -2.94
C ASN A 588 7.28 -25.51 -4.06
N SER A 589 7.36 -26.82 -4.26
CA SER A 589 8.17 -27.42 -5.33
C SER A 589 7.65 -27.16 -6.75
N ASP A 590 6.40 -26.73 -6.89
CA ASP A 590 5.81 -26.30 -8.18
C ASP A 590 6.33 -24.93 -8.64
N SER A 591 7.04 -24.20 -7.79
CA SER A 591 7.65 -22.92 -8.12
C SER A 591 8.72 -23.07 -9.21
N THR A 592 8.68 -22.21 -10.22
CA THR A 592 9.78 -22.05 -11.18
C THR A 592 10.88 -21.12 -10.68
N TYR A 593 10.69 -20.46 -9.54
CA TYR A 593 11.63 -19.52 -8.95
C TYR A 593 12.41 -20.19 -7.80
N PRO A 594 13.73 -20.43 -7.95
CA PRO A 594 14.51 -21.22 -6.99
C PRO A 594 14.50 -20.66 -5.56
N HIS A 595 14.31 -19.36 -5.36
CA HIS A 595 14.35 -18.75 -4.03
C HIS A 595 13.14 -19.10 -3.17
N VAL A 596 12.08 -19.68 -3.73
CA VAL A 596 10.88 -20.14 -3.02
C VAL A 596 10.55 -21.61 -3.32
N SER A 597 11.54 -22.35 -3.82
CA SER A 597 11.44 -23.80 -4.04
C SER A 597 11.67 -24.57 -2.73
N ILE A 598 11.24 -25.82 -2.69
CA ILE A 598 11.66 -26.77 -1.66
C ILE A 598 12.49 -27.90 -2.28
N PRO A 599 13.40 -28.56 -1.53
CA PRO A 599 13.74 -28.28 -0.14
C PRO A 599 14.69 -27.08 0.03
N SER A 600 15.28 -26.54 -1.04
CA SER A 600 16.28 -25.47 -0.95
C SER A 600 15.72 -24.15 -1.48
N ASN A 601 15.84 -23.10 -0.67
CA ASN A 601 15.37 -21.74 -0.95
C ASN A 601 16.41 -20.69 -0.49
N ILE A 602 16.05 -19.40 -0.59
CA ILE A 602 16.95 -18.30 -0.22
C ILE A 602 17.32 -18.28 1.28
N PHE A 603 16.47 -18.82 2.16
CA PHE A 603 16.67 -18.79 3.61
C PHE A 603 17.37 -20.04 4.16
N GLY A 604 17.36 -21.16 3.44
CA GLY A 604 18.05 -22.38 3.86
C GLY A 604 17.61 -23.62 3.10
N THR A 605 17.95 -24.78 3.65
CA THR A 605 17.49 -26.09 3.13
C THR A 605 16.62 -26.79 4.16
N GLN A 606 15.33 -26.94 3.88
CA GLN A 606 14.38 -27.63 4.72
C GLN A 606 13.53 -28.57 3.86
N ALA A 607 13.62 -29.87 4.12
CA ALA A 607 12.67 -30.81 3.54
C ALA A 607 11.34 -30.74 4.30
N ASP A 608 10.25 -31.05 3.60
CA ASP A 608 8.96 -31.24 4.23
C ASP A 608 9.03 -32.34 5.30
N LYS A 609 8.27 -32.17 6.39
CA LYS A 609 8.22 -33.14 7.48
C LYS A 609 7.58 -34.46 7.05
N VAL A 610 6.56 -34.38 6.21
CA VAL A 610 5.78 -35.51 5.71
C VAL A 610 6.35 -35.93 4.35
N PRO A 611 6.91 -37.14 4.22
CA PRO A 611 7.44 -37.61 2.94
C PRO A 611 6.37 -37.59 1.84
N GLY A 612 6.66 -36.87 0.74
CA GLY A 612 5.76 -36.73 -0.40
C GLY A 612 4.87 -35.49 -0.38
N ASN A 613 4.93 -34.67 0.68
CA ASN A 613 4.42 -33.31 0.67
C ASN A 613 5.44 -32.36 0.03
N HIS A 614 4.94 -31.22 -0.42
CA HIS A 614 5.58 -30.37 -1.38
C HIS A 614 5.55 -28.87 -1.02
N ALA A 615 5.06 -28.49 0.15
CA ALA A 615 4.89 -27.09 0.50
C ALA A 615 4.92 -26.78 2.01
N TYR A 616 5.36 -25.58 2.37
CA TYR A 616 5.25 -25.04 3.72
C TYR A 616 5.28 -23.50 3.71
N ALA A 617 4.88 -22.88 4.81
CA ALA A 617 4.99 -21.44 4.99
C ALA A 617 6.34 -21.05 5.60
N GLY A 618 6.70 -19.77 5.49
CA GLY A 618 7.81 -19.21 6.27
C GLY A 618 7.55 -17.82 6.83
N MET A 619 8.30 -17.48 7.86
CA MET A 619 8.20 -16.20 8.55
C MET A 619 9.54 -15.70 9.06
N TYR A 620 9.83 -14.45 8.78
CA TYR A 620 10.92 -13.67 9.33
C TYR A 620 10.47 -12.87 10.56
N ILE A 621 11.31 -12.88 11.61
CA ILE A 621 11.09 -12.11 12.84
C ILE A 621 12.37 -11.38 13.22
N SER A 622 12.24 -10.08 13.50
CA SER A 622 13.36 -9.22 13.85
C SER A 622 12.97 -8.22 14.94
N ARG A 623 13.94 -7.88 15.79
CA ARG A 623 13.84 -6.86 16.83
C ARG A 623 14.64 -5.62 16.45
N ASN A 624 14.42 -4.52 17.16
CA ASN A 624 15.09 -3.23 16.94
C ASN A 624 14.75 -2.60 15.57
N ARG A 625 13.50 -2.75 15.13
CA ARG A 625 12.99 -2.14 13.90
C ARG A 625 12.31 -0.81 14.26
N PRO A 626 13.00 0.34 14.13
CA PRO A 626 12.43 1.62 14.51
C PRO A 626 11.18 1.93 13.66
N ASN A 627 10.24 2.66 14.23
CA ASN A 627 8.96 3.04 13.63
C ASN A 627 7.91 1.91 13.49
N LEU A 628 8.18 0.72 14.02
CA LEU A 628 7.19 -0.35 14.17
C LEU A 628 6.72 -0.48 15.62
N LEU A 629 5.51 -1.01 15.81
CA LEU A 629 4.95 -1.22 17.14
C LEU A 629 5.88 -2.14 17.95
N GLN A 630 6.19 -1.74 19.18
CA GLN A 630 7.12 -2.44 20.09
C GLN A 630 8.56 -2.60 19.53
N ASN A 631 8.93 -1.90 18.45
CA ASN A 631 10.19 -2.06 17.73
C ASN A 631 10.46 -3.50 17.26
N VAL A 632 9.40 -4.26 16.99
CA VAL A 632 9.46 -5.65 16.52
C VAL A 632 8.76 -5.75 15.16
N TYR A 633 9.31 -6.64 14.35
CA TYR A 633 8.79 -7.01 13.06
C TYR A 633 8.60 -8.52 13.03
N SER A 634 7.43 -8.96 12.56
CA SER A 634 6.98 -10.34 12.63
C SER A 634 6.12 -10.66 11.41
N GLU A 635 6.58 -11.56 10.55
CA GLU A 635 5.78 -12.15 9.47
C GLU A 635 4.75 -13.13 10.03
N SER A 636 3.76 -12.62 10.74
CA SER A 636 2.74 -13.47 11.34
C SER A 636 1.83 -14.07 10.25
N LEU A 637 1.41 -15.32 10.43
CA LEU A 637 0.49 -16.03 9.54
C LEU A 637 -0.96 -15.80 9.94
N LYS A 638 -1.87 -15.67 8.95
CA LYS A 638 -3.32 -15.51 9.15
C LYS A 638 -4.12 -16.56 8.38
N THR A 639 -5.18 -17.08 8.99
CA THR A 639 -6.19 -17.89 8.30
C THR A 639 -7.59 -17.70 8.90
N GLU A 640 -8.63 -17.83 8.08
CA GLU A 640 -10.02 -17.96 8.55
C GLU A 640 -10.40 -19.45 8.66
N LEU A 641 -10.86 -19.85 9.84
CA LEU A 641 -11.29 -21.22 10.14
C LEU A 641 -12.48 -21.65 9.27
N THR A 642 -12.69 -22.97 9.15
CA THR A 642 -13.86 -23.54 8.45
C THR A 642 -15.19 -23.23 9.14
N GLY A 643 -15.15 -22.88 10.42
CA GLY A 643 -16.29 -22.37 11.20
C GLY A 643 -15.83 -21.73 12.50
N SER A 644 -16.70 -20.95 13.13
CA SER A 644 -16.41 -20.33 14.42
C SER A 644 -16.25 -21.38 15.54
N LEU A 645 -15.32 -21.11 16.44
CA LEU A 645 -15.14 -21.93 17.63
C LEU A 645 -16.39 -21.88 18.49
N GLN A 646 -16.75 -23.03 19.06
CA GLN A 646 -17.88 -23.13 19.96
C GLN A 646 -17.53 -22.47 21.30
N PRO A 647 -18.46 -21.71 21.92
CA PRO A 647 -18.27 -21.18 23.26
C PRO A 647 -17.98 -22.28 24.29
N ASN A 648 -17.21 -21.95 25.34
CA ASN A 648 -16.94 -22.83 26.48
C ASN A 648 -16.43 -24.23 26.11
N THR A 649 -15.71 -24.34 24.99
CA THR A 649 -15.28 -25.62 24.42
C THR A 649 -13.75 -25.70 24.43
N LYS A 650 -13.23 -26.89 24.76
CA LYS A 650 -11.78 -27.14 24.82
C LYS A 650 -11.25 -27.50 23.44
N TYR A 651 -10.14 -26.91 23.04
CA TYR A 651 -9.48 -27.11 21.75
C TYR A 651 -7.98 -27.40 21.90
N GLN A 652 -7.42 -28.05 20.89
CA GLN A 652 -5.98 -28.20 20.69
C GLN A 652 -5.57 -27.51 19.40
N LEU A 653 -4.60 -26.58 19.49
CA LEU A 653 -3.89 -26.01 18.34
C LEU A 653 -2.50 -26.63 18.29
N SER A 654 -2.07 -27.13 17.15
CA SER A 654 -0.70 -27.59 16.92
C SER A 654 -0.16 -27.13 15.57
N PHE A 655 1.15 -26.98 15.47
CA PHE A 655 1.85 -26.73 14.21
C PHE A 655 3.32 -27.11 14.35
N ASP A 656 3.95 -27.42 13.22
CA ASP A 656 5.35 -27.77 13.14
C ASP A 656 6.19 -26.56 12.76
N VAL A 657 7.34 -26.38 13.40
CA VAL A 657 8.28 -25.29 13.13
C VAL A 657 9.70 -25.82 12.93
N SER A 658 10.44 -25.18 12.03
CA SER A 658 11.88 -25.36 11.87
C SER A 658 12.56 -24.00 11.71
N ILE A 659 13.80 -23.84 12.18
CA ILE A 659 14.59 -22.61 12.00
C ILE A 659 15.39 -22.73 10.70
N ALA A 660 15.42 -21.66 9.90
CA ALA A 660 16.21 -21.65 8.68
C ALA A 660 17.71 -21.45 8.96
N ASP A 661 18.53 -22.21 8.24
CA ASP A 661 19.99 -22.25 8.41
C ASP A 661 20.67 -20.87 8.31
N ASN A 662 20.15 -19.97 7.49
CA ASN A 662 20.79 -18.67 7.27
C ASN A 662 20.36 -17.59 8.29
N HIS A 663 19.36 -17.84 9.15
CA HIS A 663 18.76 -16.84 10.06
C HIS A 663 18.37 -17.47 11.41
N GLN A 664 19.34 -17.64 12.30
CA GLN A 664 19.19 -18.43 13.54
C GLN A 664 19.17 -17.61 14.84
N PHE A 665 19.14 -16.26 14.76
CA PHE A 665 19.37 -15.41 15.93
C PHE A 665 18.09 -14.84 16.54
N ASN A 666 17.99 -14.77 17.86
CA ASN A 666 16.78 -14.31 18.56
C ASN A 666 15.55 -15.20 18.33
N ALA A 667 15.71 -16.50 18.57
CA ALA A 667 14.55 -17.39 18.64
C ALA A 667 13.47 -16.83 19.60
N ILE A 668 12.20 -17.00 19.26
CA ILE A 668 11.06 -16.49 20.01
C ILE A 668 10.25 -17.60 20.67
N LYS A 669 9.48 -17.21 21.69
CA LYS A 669 8.32 -18.00 22.12
C LYS A 669 7.14 -17.70 21.20
N PHE A 670 6.71 -18.70 20.44
CA PHE A 670 5.57 -18.58 19.56
C PHE A 670 4.29 -18.22 20.29
N GLN A 671 3.48 -17.42 19.63
CA GLN A 671 2.18 -16.99 20.10
C GLN A 671 1.11 -17.36 19.07
N ALA A 672 -0.10 -17.54 19.56
CA ALA A 672 -1.28 -17.71 18.73
C ALA A 672 -2.41 -16.81 19.23
N PHE A 673 -3.14 -16.19 18.32
CA PHE A 673 -4.29 -15.36 18.65
C PHE A 673 -5.51 -15.76 17.81
N ILE A 674 -6.65 -15.92 18.46
CA ILE A 674 -7.91 -16.26 17.80
C ILE A 674 -8.96 -15.21 18.12
N THR A 675 -9.53 -14.60 17.09
CA THR A 675 -10.46 -13.47 17.19
C THR A 675 -11.66 -13.62 16.25
N ASP A 676 -12.68 -12.79 16.45
CA ASP A 676 -13.89 -12.69 15.62
C ASP A 676 -13.81 -11.60 14.54
N THR A 677 -12.72 -10.84 14.52
CA THR A 677 -12.50 -9.74 13.58
C THR A 677 -11.28 -10.03 12.71
N ASN A 678 -11.41 -9.90 11.39
CA ASN A 678 -10.27 -10.00 10.47
C ASN A 678 -9.41 -8.73 10.59
N LEU A 679 -8.31 -8.80 11.33
CA LEU A 679 -7.34 -7.72 11.49
C LEU A 679 -6.30 -7.74 10.35
N GLU A 680 -6.05 -6.57 9.75
CA GLU A 680 -4.81 -6.29 9.03
C GLU A 680 -3.82 -5.56 9.98
N LEU A 681 -2.64 -6.14 10.16
CA LEU A 681 -1.61 -5.75 11.12
C LEU A 681 -0.54 -4.90 10.43
N THR A 682 -0.70 -3.59 10.45
CA THR A 682 0.24 -2.61 9.85
C THR A 682 1.44 -2.30 10.75
N THR A 683 1.38 -2.87 11.94
CA THR A 683 2.27 -2.74 13.09
C THR A 683 3.47 -3.66 13.00
N GLY A 684 3.89 -4.03 11.79
CA GLY A 684 4.93 -5.05 11.58
C GLY A 684 4.50 -6.44 12.06
N GLY A 685 3.22 -6.79 11.92
CA GLY A 685 2.65 -8.06 12.36
C GLY A 685 2.39 -8.18 13.87
N ILE A 686 2.52 -7.09 14.63
CA ILE A 686 2.28 -7.04 16.08
C ILE A 686 0.83 -6.65 16.37
N ILE A 687 0.07 -7.51 17.03
CA ILE A 687 -1.29 -7.24 17.48
C ILE A 687 -1.28 -6.13 18.56
N PRO A 688 -1.99 -5.00 18.35
CA PRO A 688 -2.15 -3.97 19.37
C PRO A 688 -2.81 -4.50 20.64
N ASN A 689 -2.38 -4.02 21.82
CA ASN A 689 -2.95 -4.42 23.10
C ASN A 689 -4.47 -4.22 23.17
N ALA A 690 -5.01 -3.22 22.47
CA ALA A 690 -6.44 -2.93 22.43
C ALA A 690 -7.28 -4.05 21.79
N ASN A 691 -6.70 -4.90 20.94
CA ASN A 691 -7.39 -6.03 20.34
C ASN A 691 -7.31 -7.31 21.18
N ILE A 692 -6.43 -7.36 22.18
CA ILE A 692 -6.23 -8.53 23.05
C ILE A 692 -7.14 -8.38 24.28
N THR A 693 -8.40 -8.76 24.12
CA THR A 693 -9.43 -8.73 25.16
C THR A 693 -9.73 -10.12 25.71
N SER A 694 -10.32 -10.19 26.90
CA SER A 694 -10.59 -11.46 27.60
C SER A 694 -11.61 -12.38 26.92
N ASP A 695 -12.39 -11.87 25.98
CA ASP A 695 -13.34 -12.64 25.18
C ASP A 695 -12.71 -13.27 23.92
N LYS A 696 -11.43 -12.97 23.64
CA LYS A 696 -10.61 -13.60 22.59
C LYS A 696 -9.64 -14.61 23.20
N VAL A 697 -8.92 -15.35 22.36
CA VAL A 697 -7.91 -16.32 22.82
C VAL A 697 -6.52 -15.82 22.44
N PHE A 698 -5.66 -15.56 23.42
CA PHE A 698 -4.25 -15.22 23.20
C PHE A 698 -3.36 -16.21 23.96
N LEU A 699 -2.45 -16.87 23.25
CA LEU A 699 -1.65 -17.98 23.74
C LEU A 699 -0.17 -17.67 23.53
N THR A 700 0.69 -18.02 24.48
CA THR A 700 2.15 -17.92 24.37
C THR A 700 2.78 -19.24 24.82
N ASN A 701 3.64 -19.82 23.99
CA ASN A 701 4.24 -21.13 24.27
C ASN A 701 5.22 -20.98 25.46
N PRO A 702 5.11 -21.81 26.52
CA PRO A 702 6.03 -21.75 27.64
C PRO A 702 7.48 -22.06 27.29
N ASN A 703 7.76 -23.01 26.38
CA ASN A 703 9.12 -23.53 26.10
C ASN A 703 9.34 -23.81 24.60
N PHE A 704 10.46 -23.32 24.08
CA PHE A 704 11.07 -23.73 22.81
C PHE A 704 12.59 -23.83 23.06
N SER A 705 13.26 -24.88 22.57
CA SER A 705 14.65 -25.21 22.96
C SER A 705 15.70 -24.39 22.21
N GLY A 706 15.31 -23.69 21.13
CA GLY A 706 16.13 -22.72 20.40
C GLY A 706 17.44 -23.27 19.78
N THR A 707 17.72 -24.57 19.88
CA THR A 707 19.05 -25.13 19.59
C THR A 707 19.06 -26.56 19.02
N SER A 708 17.91 -27.22 18.89
CA SER A 708 17.85 -28.61 18.40
C SER A 708 16.99 -28.76 17.14
N SER A 709 17.24 -27.95 16.12
CA SER A 709 17.28 -28.47 14.75
C SER A 709 17.70 -27.38 13.77
N LEU A 710 18.65 -27.74 12.92
CA LEU A 710 18.89 -27.05 11.65
C LEU A 710 18.25 -27.85 10.49
N THR A 711 17.53 -28.95 10.80
CA THR A 711 17.02 -29.90 9.80
C THR A 711 15.78 -30.71 10.24
N GLU A 712 15.33 -30.63 11.50
CA GLU A 712 14.22 -31.40 12.07
C GLU A 712 13.03 -30.51 12.52
N TRP A 713 11.82 -30.95 12.26
CA TRP A 713 10.64 -30.19 12.66
C TRP A 713 10.28 -30.38 14.15
N GLU A 714 10.07 -29.30 14.89
CA GLU A 714 9.54 -29.32 16.27
C GLU A 714 8.04 -29.02 16.26
N THR A 715 7.23 -29.83 16.96
CA THR A 715 5.78 -29.60 17.09
C THR A 715 5.46 -28.72 18.29
N ILE A 716 4.87 -27.55 18.05
CA ILE A 716 4.31 -26.68 19.07
C ILE A 716 2.85 -27.04 19.29
N THR A 717 2.41 -27.13 20.55
CA THR A 717 1.03 -27.46 20.90
C THR A 717 0.49 -26.54 22.00
N PHE A 718 -0.71 -26.03 21.79
CA PHE A 718 -1.51 -25.31 22.77
C PHE A 718 -2.78 -26.09 23.07
N THR A 719 -3.19 -26.07 24.34
CA THR A 719 -4.53 -26.53 24.75
C THR A 719 -5.21 -25.38 25.50
N PHE A 720 -6.42 -25.03 25.09
CA PHE A 720 -7.16 -23.90 25.65
C PHE A 720 -8.66 -24.18 25.68
N THR A 721 -9.40 -23.40 26.46
CA THR A 721 -10.87 -23.40 26.49
C THR A 721 -11.35 -22.04 26.06
N THR A 722 -12.27 -21.99 25.09
CA THR A 722 -12.90 -20.73 24.64
C THR A 722 -13.78 -20.12 25.73
N GLY A 723 -13.92 -18.79 25.70
CA GLY A 723 -14.90 -18.08 26.51
C GLY A 723 -16.32 -18.13 25.91
N ASN A 724 -17.13 -17.10 26.17
CA ASN A 724 -18.50 -17.02 25.70
C ASN A 724 -18.68 -16.49 24.27
N ASN A 725 -17.62 -16.01 23.61
CA ASN A 725 -17.71 -15.43 22.27
C ASN A 725 -17.95 -16.52 21.21
N PRO A 726 -19.09 -16.50 20.48
CA PRO A 726 -19.43 -17.53 19.50
C PRO A 726 -18.84 -17.28 18.11
N ASN A 727 -18.16 -16.15 17.91
CA ASN A 727 -17.76 -15.68 16.58
C ASN A 727 -16.26 -15.85 16.29
N LEU A 728 -15.49 -16.45 17.21
CA LEU A 728 -14.03 -16.62 17.07
C LEU A 728 -13.69 -17.50 15.84
N LYS A 729 -13.11 -16.92 14.80
CA LYS A 729 -12.86 -17.62 13.52
C LYS A 729 -11.61 -17.20 12.74
N TYR A 730 -10.84 -16.22 13.21
CA TYR A 730 -9.58 -15.81 12.58
C TYR A 730 -8.41 -16.21 13.48
N LEU A 731 -7.49 -17.01 12.95
CA LEU A 731 -6.30 -17.50 13.64
C LEU A 731 -5.06 -16.76 13.14
N TYR A 732 -4.25 -16.28 14.08
CA TYR A 732 -2.95 -15.66 13.87
C TYR A 732 -1.87 -16.49 14.56
N ILE A 733 -0.71 -16.68 13.91
CA ILE A 733 0.44 -17.43 14.45
C ILE A 733 1.72 -16.62 14.21
N GLY A 734 2.57 -16.49 15.23
CA GLY A 734 3.88 -15.83 15.10
C GLY A 734 4.36 -15.19 16.39
N GLY A 735 5.20 -14.15 16.28
CA GLY A 735 5.46 -13.20 17.37
C GLY A 735 4.43 -12.09 17.31
N LEU A 736 3.40 -12.14 18.15
CA LEU A 736 2.18 -11.36 17.98
C LEU A 736 2.07 -10.17 18.95
N ASN A 737 2.59 -10.25 20.17
CA ASN A 737 2.52 -9.16 21.13
C ASN A 737 3.50 -9.37 22.29
N ASN A 738 4.24 -8.33 22.68
CA ASN A 738 5.28 -8.38 23.71
C ASN A 738 6.22 -9.58 23.51
N VAL A 739 6.72 -9.70 22.27
CA VAL A 739 7.43 -10.89 21.77
C VAL A 739 8.62 -11.23 22.67
N GLN A 740 8.65 -12.46 23.17
CA GLN A 740 9.69 -12.93 24.09
C GLN A 740 10.83 -13.60 23.30
N PHE A 741 11.97 -12.93 23.21
CA PHE A 741 13.20 -13.41 22.57
C PHE A 741 14.08 -14.20 23.56
N GLN A 742 14.64 -15.33 23.14
CA GLN A 742 15.40 -16.25 24.00
C GLN A 742 16.94 -16.07 23.90
N ASN A 743 17.49 -15.78 22.71
CA ASN A 743 18.95 -15.67 22.47
C ASN A 743 19.32 -14.27 21.96
N ASN A 744 20.18 -13.52 22.66
CA ASN A 744 20.49 -12.11 22.34
C ASN A 744 21.65 -11.89 21.34
N ASN A 745 21.85 -12.78 20.35
CA ASN A 745 23.13 -12.89 19.62
C ASN A 745 23.10 -12.55 18.11
N GLY A 746 22.12 -11.80 17.61
CA GLY A 746 22.13 -11.36 16.19
C GLY A 746 20.95 -10.48 15.81
N PRO A 747 20.73 -10.18 14.52
CA PRO A 747 19.68 -9.24 14.08
C PRO A 747 18.29 -9.88 13.91
N ASP A 748 18.20 -11.17 13.57
CA ASP A 748 16.96 -11.80 13.11
C ASP A 748 16.92 -13.34 13.14
N VAL A 749 15.70 -13.88 13.11
CA VAL A 749 15.38 -15.30 12.98
C VAL A 749 14.39 -15.51 11.83
N TYR A 750 14.50 -16.64 11.14
CA TYR A 750 13.54 -17.09 10.15
C TYR A 750 13.04 -18.49 10.49
N TYR A 751 11.74 -18.72 10.37
CA TYR A 751 11.09 -19.99 10.64
C TYR A 751 10.36 -20.52 9.41
N PHE A 752 10.44 -21.82 9.17
CA PHE A 752 9.49 -22.56 8.35
C PHE A 752 8.37 -23.11 9.24
N ILE A 753 7.13 -23.09 8.76
CA ILE A 753 5.94 -23.57 9.47
C ILE A 753 5.11 -24.48 8.58
N ASP A 754 4.66 -25.60 9.14
CA ASP A 754 3.84 -26.58 8.45
C ASP A 754 2.84 -27.29 9.41
N ASN A 755 1.93 -28.09 8.85
CA ASN A 755 1.00 -28.99 9.55
C ASN A 755 0.18 -28.32 10.66
N VAL A 756 -0.35 -27.12 10.37
CA VAL A 756 -1.21 -26.38 11.30
C VAL A 756 -2.56 -27.09 11.49
N SER A 757 -2.92 -27.37 12.73
CA SER A 757 -4.13 -28.09 13.08
C SER A 757 -4.83 -27.47 14.28
N LEU A 758 -6.14 -27.24 14.15
CA LEU A 758 -7.01 -26.80 15.24
C LEU A 758 -8.22 -27.73 15.31
N VAL A 759 -8.29 -28.52 16.38
CA VAL A 759 -9.34 -29.52 16.57
C VAL A 759 -9.98 -29.39 17.96
N PRO A 760 -11.27 -29.73 18.14
CA PRO A 760 -11.82 -29.94 19.46
C PRO A 760 -10.93 -30.91 20.25
N PHE A 761 -10.63 -30.57 21.49
CA PHE A 761 -9.78 -31.41 22.34
C PHE A 761 -10.56 -32.68 22.68
N SER A 762 -10.38 -33.74 21.88
CA SER A 762 -10.80 -35.07 22.27
C SER A 762 -9.76 -35.65 23.20
N GLN A 763 -10.14 -35.90 24.45
CA GLN A 763 -9.33 -36.68 25.38
C GLN A 763 -9.40 -38.16 24.95
N LEU A 764 -8.79 -38.48 23.81
CA LEU A 764 -8.34 -39.84 23.48
C LEU A 764 -6.92 -40.06 24.03
N GLY A 765 -6.61 -39.43 25.16
CA GLY A 765 -5.63 -40.00 26.08
C GLY A 765 -6.35 -41.10 26.82
N LEU A 766 -5.75 -42.29 26.89
CA LEU A 766 -6.06 -43.24 27.95
C LEU A 766 -6.08 -42.45 29.25
N SER A 767 -7.27 -42.11 29.74
CA SER A 767 -7.40 -41.90 31.15
C SER A 767 -7.00 -43.25 31.73
N GLU A 768 -5.84 -43.30 32.39
CA GLU A 768 -5.82 -44.00 33.66
C GLU A 768 -6.87 -43.31 34.54
N SER A 769 -8.15 -43.58 34.24
CA SER A 769 -9.16 -43.60 35.27
C SER A 769 -8.59 -44.54 36.32
N ASN A 770 -8.65 -44.16 37.58
CA ASN A 770 -8.19 -44.89 38.76
C ASN A 770 -8.88 -46.27 38.94
N PHE A 771 -8.96 -47.07 37.88
CA PHE A 771 -9.35 -48.44 37.84
C PHE A 771 -8.09 -49.24 38.09
N GLU A 772 -7.97 -49.81 39.28
CA GLU A 772 -6.91 -50.78 39.55
C GLU A 772 -6.93 -51.83 38.43
N ASN A 773 -5.79 -51.98 37.76
CA ASN A 773 -5.61 -52.84 36.59
C ASN A 773 -5.88 -54.33 36.89
N ASP A 774 -6.02 -54.67 38.18
CA ASP A 774 -6.15 -56.01 38.76
C ASP A 774 -7.58 -56.55 38.80
N ASP A 775 -8.59 -55.75 38.43
CA ASP A 775 -10.00 -56.16 38.54
C ASP A 775 -10.58 -56.86 37.32
N VAL A 776 -9.89 -56.76 36.18
CA VAL A 776 -10.33 -57.32 34.90
C VAL A 776 -9.28 -58.29 34.37
N GLU A 777 -9.63 -59.57 34.41
CA GLU A 777 -8.83 -60.68 33.89
C GLU A 777 -9.22 -60.99 32.45
N ILE A 778 -8.22 -61.13 31.57
CA ILE A 778 -8.42 -61.55 30.17
C ILE A 778 -7.58 -62.80 29.90
N PHE A 779 -8.23 -63.91 29.56
CA PHE A 779 -7.53 -65.18 29.34
C PHE A 779 -8.28 -66.15 28.39
N PRO A 780 -7.54 -67.01 27.68
CA PRO A 780 -6.09 -66.93 27.49
C PRO A 780 -5.74 -65.70 26.65
N ASN A 781 -4.58 -65.10 26.94
CA ASN A 781 -4.00 -64.03 26.15
C ASN A 781 -2.47 -64.17 26.21
N PRO A 782 -1.81 -64.67 25.15
CA PRO A 782 -2.31 -64.85 23.78
C PRO A 782 -3.39 -65.94 23.59
N THR A 783 -4.19 -65.85 22.51
CA THR A 783 -5.21 -66.85 22.09
C THR A 783 -5.21 -67.08 20.57
N ASN A 784 -5.80 -68.17 20.09
CA ASN A 784 -6.02 -68.41 18.65
C ASN A 784 -7.48 -68.22 18.18
N SER A 785 -8.43 -68.11 19.12
CA SER A 785 -9.86 -68.12 18.79
C SER A 785 -10.70 -67.40 19.83
N ILE A 786 -10.71 -67.88 21.07
CA ILE A 786 -11.64 -67.43 22.11
C ILE A 786 -10.90 -66.69 23.22
N VAL A 787 -11.45 -65.57 23.66
CA VAL A 787 -10.99 -64.77 24.81
C VAL A 787 -12.09 -64.69 25.86
N ASN A 788 -11.79 -65.01 27.11
CA ASN A 788 -12.69 -64.79 28.23
C ASN A 788 -12.27 -63.51 28.97
N ILE A 789 -13.26 -62.70 29.34
CA ILE A 789 -13.08 -61.46 30.10
C ILE A 789 -13.91 -61.58 31.36
N LYS A 790 -13.25 -61.47 32.51
CA LYS A 790 -13.89 -61.60 33.81
C LYS A 790 -13.59 -60.37 34.65
N ASN A 791 -14.63 -59.82 35.30
CA ASN A 791 -14.49 -58.78 36.30
C ASN A 791 -15.08 -59.28 37.64
N SER A 792 -14.23 -59.36 38.66
CA SER A 792 -14.60 -59.87 39.98
C SER A 792 -15.45 -58.87 40.78
N LYS A 793 -15.18 -57.58 40.63
CA LYS A 793 -15.76 -56.49 41.44
C LYS A 793 -17.07 -55.92 40.88
N SER A 794 -17.28 -55.85 39.56
CA SER A 794 -18.47 -55.22 38.97
C SER A 794 -18.97 -55.89 37.68
N SER A 795 -20.20 -55.56 37.26
CA SER A 795 -20.75 -56.04 35.98
C SER A 795 -20.12 -55.30 34.80
N ILE A 796 -19.67 -56.02 33.79
CA ILE A 796 -19.30 -55.50 32.47
C ILE A 796 -20.59 -55.05 31.77
N LYS A 797 -20.70 -53.75 31.47
CA LYS A 797 -21.83 -53.15 30.78
C LYS A 797 -21.72 -53.36 29.27
N SER A 798 -20.56 -53.08 28.71
CA SER A 798 -20.28 -53.28 27.29
C SER A 798 -18.80 -53.50 27.02
N ILE A 799 -18.52 -54.03 25.85
CA ILE A 799 -17.18 -54.24 25.31
C ILE A 799 -17.10 -53.69 23.89
N GLU A 800 -15.92 -53.23 23.49
CA GLU A 800 -15.61 -52.80 22.13
C GLU A 800 -14.20 -53.28 21.76
N LEU A 801 -14.10 -54.08 20.69
CA LEU A 801 -12.85 -54.60 20.14
C LEU A 801 -12.40 -53.72 18.98
N TYR A 802 -11.12 -53.35 18.97
CA TYR A 802 -10.48 -52.47 18.00
C TYR A 802 -9.29 -53.15 17.34
N ASP A 803 -9.04 -52.82 16.07
CA ASP A 803 -7.76 -53.09 15.43
C ASP A 803 -6.70 -52.02 15.76
N THR A 804 -5.47 -52.20 15.27
CA THR A 804 -4.36 -51.26 15.49
C THR A 804 -4.54 -49.90 14.81
N ALA A 805 -5.47 -49.78 13.86
CA ALA A 805 -5.82 -48.52 13.22
C ALA A 805 -6.97 -47.78 13.95
N GLY A 806 -7.46 -48.33 15.07
CA GLY A 806 -8.53 -47.75 15.86
C GLY A 806 -9.94 -48.01 15.31
N ARG A 807 -10.10 -48.91 14.32
CA ARG A 807 -11.42 -49.27 13.79
C ARG A 807 -12.11 -50.27 14.73
N ILE A 808 -13.39 -50.04 15.01
CA ILE A 808 -14.21 -50.96 15.82
C ILE A 808 -14.52 -52.22 14.99
N LEU A 809 -14.06 -53.37 15.47
CA LEU A 809 -14.30 -54.68 14.87
C LEU A 809 -15.53 -55.39 15.47
N LYS A 810 -15.82 -55.12 16.74
CA LYS A 810 -16.97 -55.69 17.45
C LYS A 810 -17.38 -54.78 18.62
N ALA A 811 -18.68 -54.64 18.86
CA ALA A 811 -19.21 -53.97 20.04
C ALA A 811 -20.41 -54.76 20.59
N GLU A 812 -20.46 -54.99 21.91
CA GLU A 812 -21.51 -55.80 22.53
C GLU A 812 -21.90 -55.26 23.90
N LYS A 813 -23.20 -55.23 24.19
CA LYS A 813 -23.76 -54.93 25.52
C LYS A 813 -24.01 -56.24 26.27
N VAL A 814 -23.54 -56.36 27.51
CA VAL A 814 -23.44 -57.65 28.20
C VAL A 814 -24.23 -57.69 29.50
N ASN A 815 -23.98 -56.75 30.42
CA ASN A 815 -24.52 -56.75 31.79
C ASN A 815 -24.23 -58.05 32.59
N LYS A 816 -23.02 -58.61 32.48
CA LYS A 816 -22.58 -59.81 33.23
C LYS A 816 -21.21 -59.58 33.86
N LYS A 817 -20.80 -60.41 34.83
CA LYS A 817 -19.44 -60.39 35.40
C LYS A 817 -18.40 -61.07 34.51
N GLU A 818 -18.83 -61.87 33.56
CA GLU A 818 -17.96 -62.62 32.65
C GLU A 818 -18.58 -62.64 31.25
N ILE A 819 -17.74 -62.52 30.22
CA ILE A 819 -18.10 -62.66 28.81
C ILE A 819 -17.01 -63.40 28.05
N GLN A 820 -17.43 -64.18 27.07
CA GLN A 820 -16.58 -64.83 26.09
C GLN A 820 -16.70 -64.12 24.74
N ILE A 821 -15.56 -63.86 24.08
CA ILE A 821 -15.48 -63.25 22.77
C ILE A 821 -14.77 -64.21 21.82
N ASP A 822 -15.44 -64.52 20.72
CA ASP A 822 -14.83 -65.22 19.59
C ASP A 822 -14.17 -64.21 18.64
N ILE A 823 -12.87 -64.38 18.46
CA ILE A 823 -12.01 -63.64 17.53
C ILE A 823 -11.40 -64.54 16.44
N SER A 824 -11.92 -65.75 16.24
CA SER A 824 -11.46 -66.74 15.26
C SER A 824 -11.44 -66.20 13.82
N ASN A 825 -12.39 -65.34 13.46
CA ASN A 825 -12.53 -64.78 12.11
C ASN A 825 -11.64 -63.55 11.83
N TYR A 826 -10.93 -63.01 12.82
CA TYR A 826 -10.02 -61.87 12.61
C TYR A 826 -8.59 -62.32 12.26
N GLN A 827 -7.75 -61.46 11.67
CA GLN A 827 -6.38 -61.84 11.27
C GLN A 827 -5.45 -62.05 12.49
N ILE A 828 -4.33 -62.77 12.30
CA ILE A 828 -3.28 -62.86 13.33
C ILE A 828 -2.74 -61.45 13.59
N GLY A 829 -2.63 -61.03 14.86
CA GLY A 829 -2.25 -59.66 15.18
C GLY A 829 -2.58 -59.22 16.61
N THR A 830 -2.34 -57.93 16.87
CA THR A 830 -2.66 -57.27 18.13
C THR A 830 -4.00 -56.54 18.01
N TYR A 831 -4.83 -56.68 19.04
CA TYR A 831 -6.11 -55.99 19.17
C TYR A 831 -6.16 -55.24 20.50
N LEU A 832 -7.01 -54.22 20.58
CA LEU A 832 -7.34 -53.54 21.83
C LEU A 832 -8.80 -53.79 22.14
N ILE A 833 -9.11 -54.11 23.40
CA ILE A 833 -10.49 -54.22 23.86
C ILE A 833 -10.76 -53.20 24.95
N LYS A 834 -11.76 -52.35 24.73
CA LYS A 834 -12.32 -51.45 25.72
C LYS A 834 -13.45 -52.16 26.45
N ILE A 835 -13.39 -52.17 27.77
CA ILE A 835 -14.33 -52.85 28.65
C ILE A 835 -14.93 -51.79 29.57
N ILE A 836 -16.23 -51.55 29.42
CA ILE A 836 -16.96 -50.52 30.16
C ILE A 836 -17.73 -51.22 31.28
N THR A 837 -17.54 -50.78 32.52
CA THR A 837 -18.21 -51.31 33.71
C THR A 837 -19.02 -50.23 34.42
N SER A 838 -19.71 -50.59 35.51
CA SER A 838 -20.43 -49.60 36.33
C SER A 838 -19.51 -48.59 37.03
N ASN A 839 -18.23 -48.90 37.17
CA ASN A 839 -17.29 -48.11 37.96
C ASN A 839 -16.34 -47.29 37.08
N GLY A 840 -16.35 -47.48 35.76
CA GLY A 840 -15.36 -46.93 34.81
C GLY A 840 -15.06 -47.88 33.65
N ASP A 841 -14.19 -47.46 32.75
CA ASP A 841 -13.74 -48.23 31.59
C ASP A 841 -12.23 -48.54 31.63
N VAL A 842 -11.85 -49.68 31.05
CA VAL A 842 -10.45 -50.11 30.95
C VAL A 842 -10.17 -50.63 29.54
N VAL A 843 -8.98 -50.35 29.02
CA VAL A 843 -8.51 -50.89 27.74
C VAL A 843 -7.44 -51.94 28.00
N LYS A 844 -7.58 -53.13 27.40
CA LYS A 844 -6.61 -54.23 27.50
C LYS A 844 -6.18 -54.68 26.12
N LYS A 845 -4.94 -55.13 26.00
CA LYS A 845 -4.39 -55.71 24.76
C LYS A 845 -4.77 -57.18 24.63
N ILE A 846 -5.16 -57.63 23.45
CA ILE A 846 -5.34 -59.04 23.08
C ILE A 846 -4.35 -59.40 21.98
N ILE A 847 -3.64 -60.51 22.13
CA ILE A 847 -2.68 -61.04 21.14
C ILE A 847 -3.30 -62.30 20.51
N LYS A 848 -3.58 -62.24 19.21
CA LYS A 848 -3.96 -63.41 18.42
C LYS A 848 -2.74 -63.97 17.71
N TYR A 849 -2.49 -65.27 17.88
CA TYR A 849 -1.39 -65.99 17.22
C TYR A 849 -1.86 -67.05 16.22
#